data_AF-A0A2W0HGA3-F1
#
_entry.id   AF-A0A2W0HGA3-F1
#
_cell.length_a   1.000
_cell.length_b   1.000
_cell.length_c   1.000
_cell.angle_alpha   90.00
_cell.angle_beta   90.00
_cell.angle_gamma   90.00
#
_symmetry.space_group_name_H-M   'P 1'
#
loop_
_entity.id
_entity.type
_entity.pdbx_description
1 polymer ?
#
loop_
_entity_poly.entity_id
_entity_poly.type
_entity_poly.pdbx_seq_one_letter_code
_entity_poly.pdbx_strand_id
1 'polypeptide(L)'
;MKRRQKKLLSSALAGVMVAGTLVFPGSGYADFMKDQEDSVTGYGGAAATEDPQASAAAMHILEQGGNAVDAAIAAAAAQGVTRPFSGGIGGGGMMLVYLAEEDEYISIDNRSQATQAFGPDVLINPDTGLVYPEAVRITNGMVTSVPGAVKAWEEALENYGTMTMAEVLEPAREIAEDGFQVDSNFVRELTSNSARFALFEPTKELYFDEDGNLPEAGDIFTNPDLAETYRLIGEHGASILYEGEIAEDIIDTVNNPPVVDDPDFSAMSSLWEEEFGVLPGEMTLDDLSNYEALTSEPVHTTYRDYDVYGAPPSSSGGATIGQTLNMLEHYALSDMPRVQALHYYLEATRLSFADRREYIGDPAFTDIPVTGLTSKGFAEERRWQIDDNLADVGQVAPGNPWPYEEDPDRWPEEPPADGPALQYDFEGEDGDLWALDKFHRLDTGPTSSPFDSEITLQDNTGQMLVNARHPDRGSAYGRATATMDAIQNAELTTRFKTDNVGQNQRLRFWLQADVWRSGSSLPVNGYGVEVNLNTNELILYTSVNSTLRTLDTADLDMDTDWKDLRFRVEGNVLKASLWNADEDEPDEWMFDYTLADNDIIADPRGRFLLSAINFTQLNDVTFNLDNVLVEDLGEVEYSDAQGTPGKPVSSPDSSQAEEDAEVIHFEKEHLELMEKEELYMDEEEMGADESTIHLSVSDRDGNVVSYTSTIVSIGGNGMVVPDRGFLLNNALYGRIPVQPPNHPNYPRPGMRSMSSMSPTLVMEDGNPVLTLGAPGSDTILTTVLQVMLNNLEFGMPINEAIAEPRINQRNNFNGLAEYEQIFWEDNEELQETVGALEGMGHRFQAVTATQGIGAVTAIEFLEDGKVRPAAEPTRRGGGSAMVQSMEPLPTVERIFGDHRIATAVEISREGWNDGANHVVLARSDSFSDALAGSPLAHQYDAPVLLTNPNQLHEETFDEIERLGADTITILGGENAISPAVEQELADAGYNTDRIAGENRFDTSVEIAERVMDLGGSEFDQVVVANGQNFPDALSVAPYAALNGSPILLTRTDRLSDGVGEYAGEFNRTLVVGGEAAVSSEVKAQLPAPERAAGENRYETAVEVVNYFNIPSAKAYMATGSNFADALSGSALAAKNSAPIMLVRTNEVPDQVLELIDQRNTLNFYILGGPDAISETVRQQLLQ
;
A
#
# COMPACT_ATOMS: atom_id res chain seq x y z
N MET A 1 -7.38 -8.47 -31.77
CA MET A 1 -7.64 -8.37 -33.24
C MET A 1 -8.64 -7.23 -33.46
N LYS A 2 -8.30 -6.24 -34.30
CA LYS A 2 -9.07 -5.01 -34.66
C LYS A 2 -9.22 -3.90 -33.59
N ARG A 3 -8.30 -2.92 -33.62
CA ARG A 3 -8.59 -1.47 -33.67
C ARG A 3 -7.31 -0.71 -34.07
N ARG A 4 -6.96 -0.80 -35.36
CA ARG A 4 -6.00 0.07 -36.07
C ARG A 4 -6.80 0.72 -37.20
N GLN A 5 -7.11 2.00 -37.09
CA GLN A 5 -7.28 2.97 -38.21
C GLN A 5 -7.99 4.24 -37.72
N LYS A 6 -7.22 5.33 -37.59
CA LYS A 6 -7.57 6.70 -38.03
C LYS A 6 -6.40 7.65 -37.71
N LYS A 7 -5.36 7.62 -38.56
CA LYS A 7 -4.42 8.73 -38.77
C LYS A 7 -4.44 9.06 -40.27
N LEU A 8 -4.36 10.36 -40.57
CA LEU A 8 -4.27 11.04 -41.89
C LEU A 8 -5.56 11.68 -42.40
N LEU A 9 -5.71 12.99 -42.14
CA LEU A 9 -5.78 14.04 -43.19
C LEU A 9 -6.04 15.41 -42.57
N SER A 10 -4.99 16.25 -42.49
CA SER A 10 -5.01 17.64 -43.02
C SER A 10 -3.71 18.37 -42.68
N SER A 11 -2.81 18.42 -43.66
CA SER A 11 -1.66 19.34 -43.68
C SER A 11 -2.04 20.65 -44.38
N ALA A 12 -1.47 21.74 -43.86
CA ALA A 12 -1.28 23.08 -44.45
C ALA A 12 -2.41 24.11 -44.30
N LEU A 13 -2.30 24.95 -43.26
CA LEU A 13 -2.37 26.41 -43.42
C LEU A 13 -1.33 27.06 -42.50
N ALA A 14 -0.21 27.49 -43.08
CA ALA A 14 0.79 28.30 -42.41
C ALA A 14 0.26 29.75 -42.30
N GLY A 15 0.10 30.25 -41.08
CA GLY A 15 -0.32 31.61 -40.80
C GLY A 15 0.24 32.08 -39.46
N VAL A 16 1.44 32.68 -39.53
CA VAL A 16 2.10 33.59 -38.56
C VAL A 16 1.37 33.72 -37.21
N MET A 17 1.74 32.90 -36.23
CA MET A 17 1.48 33.17 -34.81
C MET A 17 2.70 33.90 -34.26
N VAL A 18 2.47 35.15 -33.83
CA VAL A 18 3.45 35.95 -33.09
C VAL A 18 3.76 35.22 -31.81
N ALA A 19 5.03 34.86 -31.61
CA ALA A 19 5.55 34.38 -30.34
C ALA A 19 5.37 35.47 -29.28
N GLY A 20 4.24 35.43 -28.57
CA GLY A 20 4.13 35.98 -27.24
C GLY A 20 4.66 34.90 -26.30
N THR A 21 5.90 35.03 -25.87
CA THR A 21 6.40 34.37 -24.67
C THR A 21 5.48 34.78 -23.53
N LEU A 22 4.56 33.89 -23.15
CA LEU A 22 3.98 33.90 -21.81
C LEU A 22 5.14 33.56 -20.88
N VAL A 23 5.79 34.62 -20.39
CA VAL A 23 6.60 34.54 -19.18
C VAL A 23 5.57 34.26 -18.08
N PHE A 24 5.45 33.01 -17.65
CA PHE A 24 4.78 32.70 -16.41
C PHE A 24 5.53 33.47 -15.30
N PRO A 25 4.86 34.35 -14.54
CA PRO A 25 5.52 34.98 -13.41
C PRO A 25 5.80 33.90 -12.36
N GLY A 26 7.07 33.52 -12.21
CA GLY A 26 7.55 32.70 -11.11
C GLY A 26 7.13 33.33 -9.79
N SER A 27 6.03 32.82 -9.21
CA SER A 27 5.47 33.26 -7.93
C SER A 27 4.42 32.31 -7.34
N GLY A 28 4.21 31.10 -7.88
CA GLY A 28 3.19 30.16 -7.36
C GLY A 28 3.69 29.19 -6.29
N TYR A 29 4.87 28.60 -6.46
CA TYR A 29 5.38 27.54 -5.58
C TYR A 29 5.61 27.99 -4.13
N ALA A 30 6.13 29.21 -3.93
CA ALA A 30 6.43 29.75 -2.60
C ALA A 30 5.19 30.06 -1.73
N ASP A 31 3.99 30.16 -2.32
CA ASP A 31 2.77 30.48 -1.58
C ASP A 31 2.24 29.28 -0.75
N PHE A 32 2.63 28.04 -1.07
CA PHE A 32 2.27 26.81 -0.33
C PHE A 32 3.13 26.53 0.90
N MET A 33 4.24 27.24 1.08
CA MET A 33 5.20 27.03 2.18
C MET A 33 4.70 27.54 3.55
N LYS A 34 3.39 27.72 3.73
CA LYS A 34 2.79 28.22 4.97
C LYS A 34 2.41 27.08 5.90
N ASP A 35 3.29 26.85 6.86
CA ASP A 35 3.16 26.01 8.06
C ASP A 35 3.00 24.50 7.77
N GLN A 36 3.95 23.70 8.27
CA GLN A 36 3.88 22.24 8.23
C GLN A 36 2.74 21.78 9.12
N GLU A 37 1.69 21.22 8.53
CA GLU A 37 0.61 20.54 9.23
C GLU A 37 0.79 19.03 9.09
N ASP A 38 0.71 18.31 10.21
CA ASP A 38 0.75 16.85 10.26
C ASP A 38 -0.60 16.24 9.87
N SER A 39 -1.70 16.99 9.97
CA SER A 39 -3.00 16.59 9.42
C SER A 39 -3.90 17.80 9.15
N VAL A 40 -4.68 17.71 8.06
CA VAL A 40 -5.67 18.71 7.67
C VAL A 40 -6.91 18.00 7.13
N THR A 41 -8.10 18.62 7.25
CA THR A 41 -9.34 18.10 6.67
C THR A 41 -9.94 19.11 5.71
N GLY A 42 -10.20 18.70 4.47
CA GLY A 42 -10.75 19.56 3.41
C GLY A 42 -11.40 18.77 2.28
N TYR A 43 -11.37 19.33 1.08
CA TYR A 43 -12.02 18.81 -0.12
C TYR A 43 -11.08 18.84 -1.34
N GLY A 44 -11.45 18.09 -2.37
CA GLY A 44 -10.67 17.97 -3.60
C GLY A 44 -9.55 16.96 -3.45
N GLY A 45 -8.42 17.22 -4.11
CA GLY A 45 -7.23 16.39 -3.96
C GLY A 45 -6.55 16.56 -2.59
N ALA A 46 -5.80 15.54 -2.19
CA ALA A 46 -5.02 15.52 -0.95
C ALA A 46 -3.65 14.89 -1.18
N ALA A 47 -2.67 15.29 -0.38
CA ALA A 47 -1.34 14.69 -0.38
C ALA A 47 -0.80 14.61 1.05
N ALA A 48 -0.14 13.50 1.36
CA ALA A 48 0.63 13.30 2.57
C ALA A 48 2.01 12.72 2.23
N THR A 49 3.08 13.37 2.70
CA THR A 49 4.49 13.05 2.38
C THR A 49 5.38 13.22 3.62
N GLU A 50 6.62 12.73 3.59
CA GLU A 50 7.61 12.92 4.68
C GLU A 50 8.29 14.30 4.65
N ASP A 51 7.97 15.13 3.64
CA ASP A 51 8.56 16.46 3.49
C ASP A 51 7.52 17.46 2.93
N PRO A 52 7.42 18.68 3.49
CA PRO A 52 6.43 19.68 3.06
C PRO A 52 6.59 20.14 1.61
N GLN A 53 7.79 20.12 1.05
CA GLN A 53 8.01 20.51 -0.35
C GLN A 53 7.48 19.46 -1.31
N ALA A 54 7.50 18.19 -0.91
CA ALA A 54 6.89 17.13 -1.69
C ALA A 54 5.36 17.19 -1.67
N SER A 55 4.75 17.52 -0.53
CA SER A 55 3.31 17.81 -0.46
C SER A 55 2.94 19.00 -1.33
N ALA A 56 3.74 20.07 -1.28
CA ALA A 56 3.55 21.26 -2.12
C ALA A 56 3.71 20.95 -3.62
N ALA A 57 4.66 20.09 -4.00
CA ALA A 57 4.83 19.64 -5.38
C ALA A 57 3.60 18.87 -5.89
N ALA A 58 3.04 17.96 -5.07
CA ALA A 58 1.79 17.28 -5.42
C ALA A 58 0.61 18.27 -5.56
N MET A 59 0.43 19.18 -4.60
CA MET A 59 -0.63 20.20 -4.69
C MET A 59 -0.49 21.08 -5.92
N HIS A 60 0.74 21.50 -6.25
CA HIS A 60 1.01 22.29 -7.43
C HIS A 60 0.55 21.61 -8.72
N ILE A 61 0.78 20.29 -8.84
CA ILE A 61 0.34 19.50 -9.99
C ILE A 61 -1.19 19.35 -10.02
N LEU A 62 -1.83 19.08 -8.88
CA LEU A 62 -3.29 18.98 -8.79
C LEU A 62 -3.99 20.29 -9.18
N GLU A 63 -3.42 21.44 -8.81
CA GLU A 63 -3.92 22.76 -9.17
C GLU A 63 -3.74 23.11 -10.65
N GLN A 64 -2.72 22.55 -11.29
CA GLN A 64 -2.54 22.66 -12.75
C GLN A 64 -3.47 21.74 -13.55
N GLY A 65 -4.26 20.91 -12.87
CA GLY A 65 -5.22 19.99 -13.47
C GLY A 65 -4.68 18.59 -13.73
N GLY A 66 -3.50 18.25 -13.18
CA GLY A 66 -3.00 16.88 -13.13
C GLY A 66 -3.86 16.01 -12.19
N ASN A 67 -3.79 14.69 -12.39
CA ASN A 67 -4.49 13.72 -11.55
C ASN A 67 -3.59 13.19 -10.41
N ALA A 68 -4.09 12.25 -9.61
CA ALA A 68 -3.35 11.67 -8.49
C ALA A 68 -2.04 10.99 -8.91
N VAL A 69 -1.98 10.41 -10.11
CA VAL A 69 -0.76 9.77 -10.66
C VAL A 69 0.29 10.82 -10.98
N ASP A 70 -0.09 11.90 -11.68
CA ASP A 70 0.80 13.01 -12.00
C ASP A 70 1.40 13.62 -10.71
N ALA A 71 0.55 13.86 -9.72
CA ALA A 71 0.92 14.47 -8.45
C ALA A 71 1.79 13.55 -7.56
N ALA A 72 1.52 12.24 -7.56
CA ALA A 72 2.34 11.26 -6.86
C ALA A 72 3.78 11.18 -7.40
N ILE A 73 3.95 11.30 -8.72
CA ILE A 73 5.27 11.33 -9.35
C ILE A 73 6.03 12.61 -8.98
N ALA A 74 5.36 13.76 -9.00
CA ALA A 74 5.96 15.02 -8.57
C ALA A 74 6.40 14.98 -7.10
N ALA A 75 5.56 14.44 -6.21
CA ALA A 75 5.92 14.22 -4.81
C ALA A 75 7.11 13.26 -4.65
N ALA A 76 7.13 12.15 -5.40
CA ALA A 76 8.24 11.19 -5.36
C ALA A 76 9.57 11.82 -5.82
N ALA A 77 9.54 12.58 -6.92
CA ALA A 77 10.71 13.27 -7.43
C ALA A 77 11.21 14.36 -6.47
N ALA A 78 10.31 15.12 -5.85
CA ALA A 78 10.64 16.12 -4.84
C ALA A 78 11.28 15.49 -3.60
N GLN A 79 10.74 14.37 -3.09
CA GLN A 79 11.37 13.62 -1.99
C GLN A 79 12.73 13.03 -2.40
N GLY A 80 12.95 12.72 -3.68
CA GLY A 80 14.29 12.38 -4.19
C GLY A 80 15.32 13.50 -4.01
N VAL A 81 14.89 14.74 -3.83
CA VAL A 81 15.75 15.90 -3.53
C VAL A 81 15.84 16.15 -2.02
N THR A 82 14.70 16.13 -1.31
CA THR A 82 14.60 16.55 0.10
C THR A 82 14.79 15.42 1.12
N ARG A 83 14.65 14.17 0.69
CA ARG A 83 14.90 12.93 1.42
C ARG A 83 15.81 11.98 0.62
N PRO A 84 16.95 12.47 0.08
CA PRO A 84 17.74 11.75 -0.94
C PRO A 84 18.39 10.47 -0.41
N PHE A 85 18.52 10.34 0.91
CA PHE A 85 19.11 9.17 1.55
C PHE A 85 18.13 8.00 1.68
N SER A 86 16.83 8.20 1.47
CA SER A 86 15.82 7.17 1.73
C SER A 86 15.15 6.66 0.46
N GLY A 87 15.02 7.48 -0.58
CA GLY A 87 14.49 7.09 -1.88
C GLY A 87 14.89 8.08 -2.98
N GLY A 88 14.66 7.70 -4.25
CA GLY A 88 15.01 8.53 -5.40
C GLY A 88 15.17 7.73 -6.69
N ILE A 89 15.62 8.40 -7.77
CA ILE A 89 15.74 7.79 -9.10
C ILE A 89 16.79 6.69 -9.22
N GLY A 90 17.75 6.62 -8.29
CA GLY A 90 18.71 5.51 -8.20
C GLY A 90 18.16 4.26 -7.49
N GLY A 91 16.88 4.27 -7.11
CA GLY A 91 16.21 3.18 -6.40
C GLY A 91 15.04 2.56 -7.15
N GLY A 92 14.08 2.03 -6.40
CA GLY A 92 12.87 1.39 -6.89
C GLY A 92 11.80 1.34 -5.79
N GLY A 93 10.63 0.79 -6.09
CA GLY A 93 9.47 0.94 -5.19
C GLY A 93 8.35 -0.07 -5.43
N MET A 94 7.15 0.30 -4.94
CA MET A 94 5.86 -0.32 -5.22
C MET A 94 4.81 0.79 -5.27
N MET A 95 4.16 0.98 -6.41
CA MET A 95 3.08 1.96 -6.59
C MET A 95 1.73 1.25 -6.70
N LEU A 96 0.79 1.58 -5.83
CA LEU A 96 -0.60 1.14 -5.90
C LEU A 96 -1.45 2.32 -6.38
N VAL A 97 -2.23 2.10 -7.43
CA VAL A 97 -3.10 3.10 -8.06
C VAL A 97 -4.53 2.57 -8.06
N TYR A 98 -5.48 3.40 -7.67
CA TYR A 98 -6.91 3.18 -7.86
C TYR A 98 -7.46 4.29 -8.76
N LEU A 99 -8.12 3.88 -9.85
CA LEU A 99 -8.79 4.77 -10.78
C LEU A 99 -10.30 4.70 -10.55
N ALA A 100 -10.88 5.80 -10.09
CA ALA A 100 -12.26 5.81 -9.60
C ALA A 100 -13.30 5.78 -10.72
N GLU A 101 -13.02 6.37 -11.89
CA GLU A 101 -13.94 6.34 -13.03
C GLU A 101 -14.02 4.93 -13.64
N GLU A 102 -12.88 4.24 -13.71
CA GLU A 102 -12.76 2.90 -14.28
C GLU A 102 -13.07 1.77 -13.29
N ASP A 103 -13.08 2.06 -11.98
CA ASP A 103 -13.10 1.06 -10.90
C ASP A 103 -11.98 0.03 -11.06
N GLU A 104 -10.75 0.52 -11.26
CA GLU A 104 -9.57 -0.29 -11.57
C GLU A 104 -8.49 -0.16 -10.49
N TYR A 105 -7.97 -1.31 -10.04
CA TYR A 105 -6.89 -1.40 -9.05
C TYR A 105 -5.61 -1.92 -9.71
N ILE A 106 -4.56 -1.11 -9.67
CA ILE A 106 -3.32 -1.35 -10.41
C ILE A 106 -2.14 -1.33 -9.45
N SER A 107 -1.26 -2.32 -9.55
CA SER A 107 0.05 -2.31 -8.90
C SER A 107 1.16 -2.25 -9.94
N ILE A 108 2.07 -1.29 -9.78
CA ILE A 108 3.30 -1.15 -10.57
C ILE A 108 4.48 -1.52 -9.66
N ASP A 109 5.01 -2.73 -9.82
CA ASP A 109 6.25 -3.20 -9.20
C ASP A 109 7.43 -2.64 -10.00
N ASN A 110 8.09 -1.64 -9.41
CA ASN A 110 9.32 -1.07 -9.92
C ASN A 110 10.49 -1.33 -8.98
N ARG A 111 10.49 -2.49 -8.33
CA ARG A 111 11.60 -2.97 -7.53
C ARG A 111 12.86 -3.04 -8.39
N SER A 112 13.97 -2.63 -7.81
CA SER A 112 15.28 -2.75 -8.46
C SER A 112 15.61 -4.21 -8.75
N GLN A 113 16.18 -4.46 -9.92
CA GLN A 113 16.47 -5.81 -10.41
C GLN A 113 17.97 -6.11 -10.34
N ALA A 114 18.33 -7.30 -9.86
CA ALA A 114 19.71 -7.75 -9.83
C ALA A 114 20.30 -7.81 -11.25
N THR A 115 21.58 -7.51 -11.40
CA THR A 115 22.28 -7.67 -12.67
C THR A 115 22.37 -9.15 -13.06
N GLN A 116 22.65 -9.44 -14.32
CA GLN A 116 22.91 -10.81 -14.79
C GLN A 116 24.20 -11.41 -14.21
N ALA A 117 25.08 -10.60 -13.61
CA ALA A 117 26.28 -11.06 -12.94
C ALA A 117 26.05 -11.47 -11.48
N PHE A 118 24.94 -11.07 -10.86
CA PHE A 118 24.71 -11.29 -9.44
C PHE A 118 24.30 -12.74 -9.12
N GLY A 119 25.27 -13.58 -8.74
CA GLY A 119 25.08 -14.97 -8.32
C GLY A 119 25.35 -15.22 -6.83
N PRO A 120 25.19 -16.47 -6.35
CA PRO A 120 25.35 -16.83 -4.94
C PRO A 120 26.75 -16.57 -4.37
N ASP A 121 27.78 -16.63 -5.21
CA ASP A 121 29.17 -16.50 -4.77
C ASP A 121 29.67 -15.05 -4.78
N VAL A 122 28.87 -14.08 -5.25
CA VAL A 122 29.32 -12.70 -5.49
C VAL A 122 29.75 -11.97 -4.21
N LEU A 123 29.12 -12.30 -3.08
CA LEU A 123 29.45 -11.72 -1.77
C LEU A 123 30.30 -12.66 -0.90
N ILE A 124 30.91 -13.67 -1.51
CA ILE A 124 31.87 -14.56 -0.88
C ILE A 124 33.28 -14.14 -1.28
N ASN A 125 34.14 -13.91 -0.30
CA ASN A 125 35.55 -13.63 -0.53
C ASN A 125 36.22 -14.89 -1.11
N PRO A 126 36.79 -14.84 -2.33
CA PRO A 126 37.35 -16.02 -2.98
C PRO A 126 38.63 -16.54 -2.31
N ASP A 127 39.33 -15.72 -1.53
CA ASP A 127 40.56 -16.10 -0.83
C ASP A 127 40.27 -16.82 0.49
N THR A 128 39.19 -16.43 1.19
CA THR A 128 38.84 -16.98 2.51
C THR A 128 37.66 -17.95 2.48
N GLY A 129 36.82 -17.90 1.44
CA GLY A 129 35.56 -18.64 1.37
C GLY A 129 34.48 -18.12 2.31
N LEU A 130 34.69 -16.96 2.94
CA LEU A 130 33.77 -16.35 3.89
C LEU A 130 32.92 -15.26 3.24
N VAL A 131 31.74 -15.01 3.78
CA VAL A 131 30.91 -13.86 3.40
C VAL A 131 31.66 -12.57 3.74
N TYR A 132 31.69 -11.61 2.82
CA TYR A 132 32.25 -10.28 3.13
C TYR A 132 31.50 -9.63 4.30
N PRO A 133 32.18 -8.90 5.21
CA PRO A 133 31.53 -8.17 6.29
C PRO A 133 30.41 -7.27 5.79
N GLU A 134 29.35 -7.10 6.59
CA GLU A 134 28.17 -6.33 6.16
C GLU A 134 28.51 -4.90 5.71
N ALA A 135 29.41 -4.20 6.41
CA ALA A 135 29.84 -2.85 6.02
C ALA A 135 30.39 -2.79 4.58
N VAL A 136 31.16 -3.82 4.16
CA VAL A 136 31.66 -3.98 2.79
C VAL A 136 30.48 -4.23 1.85
N ARG A 137 29.57 -5.16 2.22
CA ARG A 137 28.42 -5.54 1.40
C ARG A 137 27.44 -4.40 1.17
N ILE A 138 27.25 -3.51 2.13
CA ILE A 138 26.39 -2.31 2.00
C ILE A 138 26.96 -1.33 0.98
N THR A 139 28.29 -1.22 0.91
CA THR A 139 29.01 -0.08 0.31
C THR A 139 29.90 -0.54 -0.84
N ASN A 140 29.30 -1.02 -1.93
CA ASN A 140 30.05 -1.48 -3.11
C ASN A 140 29.20 -1.48 -4.40
N GLY A 141 29.86 -1.68 -5.55
CA GLY A 141 29.22 -1.76 -6.85
C GLY A 141 28.43 -3.06 -7.08
N MET A 142 28.92 -4.21 -6.61
CA MET A 142 28.31 -5.54 -6.82
C MET A 142 26.87 -5.65 -6.32
N VAL A 143 26.50 -4.89 -5.28
CA VAL A 143 25.16 -4.93 -4.69
C VAL A 143 24.17 -3.95 -5.30
N THR A 144 24.62 -3.15 -6.27
CA THR A 144 23.80 -2.16 -6.96
C THR A 144 22.88 -2.87 -7.95
N SER A 145 21.58 -2.77 -7.75
CA SER A 145 20.58 -3.26 -8.69
C SER A 145 20.22 -2.19 -9.71
N VAL A 146 19.67 -2.61 -10.84
CA VAL A 146 19.12 -1.72 -11.87
C VAL A 146 18.00 -0.86 -11.25
N PRO A 147 18.11 0.48 -11.28
CA PRO A 147 17.08 1.37 -10.75
C PRO A 147 15.77 1.27 -11.53
N GLY A 148 14.63 1.26 -10.83
CA GLY A 148 13.30 1.06 -11.42
C GLY A 148 12.39 2.27 -11.43
N ALA A 149 12.68 3.28 -10.60
CA ALA A 149 11.77 4.40 -10.34
C ALA A 149 11.28 5.12 -11.61
N VAL A 150 12.21 5.51 -12.50
CA VAL A 150 11.90 6.33 -13.68
C VAL A 150 11.12 5.54 -14.73
N LYS A 151 11.38 4.23 -14.89
CA LYS A 151 10.56 3.38 -15.78
C LYS A 151 9.12 3.25 -15.31
N ALA A 152 8.91 3.20 -14.00
CA ALA A 152 7.56 3.17 -13.43
C ALA A 152 6.82 4.48 -13.64
N TRP A 153 7.51 5.61 -13.52
CA TRP A 153 6.93 6.92 -13.79
C TRP A 153 6.53 7.06 -15.26
N GLU A 154 7.35 6.55 -16.18
CA GLU A 154 7.00 6.50 -17.61
C GLU A 154 5.76 5.63 -17.84
N GLU A 155 5.73 4.40 -17.31
CA GLU A 155 4.58 3.49 -17.41
C GLU A 155 3.31 4.11 -16.82
N ALA A 156 3.41 4.75 -15.65
CA ALA A 156 2.28 5.37 -14.97
C ALA A 156 1.74 6.58 -15.73
N LEU A 157 2.61 7.47 -16.23
CA LEU A 157 2.18 8.63 -17.01
C LEU A 157 1.60 8.25 -18.38
N GLU A 158 2.18 7.27 -19.06
CA GLU A 158 1.72 6.85 -20.38
C GLU A 158 0.33 6.20 -20.35
N ASN A 159 0.01 5.47 -19.29
CA ASN A 159 -1.23 4.71 -19.19
C ASN A 159 -2.30 5.39 -18.31
N TYR A 160 -1.90 6.11 -17.26
CA TYR A 160 -2.80 6.59 -16.21
C TYR A 160 -2.63 8.08 -15.87
N GLY A 161 -1.55 8.73 -16.32
CA GLY A 161 -1.33 10.16 -16.10
C GLY A 161 -2.03 11.06 -17.13
N THR A 162 -2.07 12.35 -16.84
CA THR A 162 -2.62 13.38 -17.75
C THR A 162 -1.59 14.42 -18.16
N MET A 163 -0.42 14.43 -17.52
CA MET A 163 0.67 15.35 -17.77
C MET A 163 1.89 14.66 -18.36
N THR A 164 2.83 15.45 -18.87
CA THR A 164 4.11 14.95 -19.39
C THR A 164 5.15 14.79 -18.29
N MET A 165 6.14 13.92 -18.52
CA MET A 165 7.30 13.75 -17.61
C MET A 165 7.99 15.09 -17.28
N ALA A 166 8.10 16.00 -18.25
CA ALA A 166 8.70 17.32 -18.02
C ALA A 166 7.86 18.19 -17.06
N GLU A 167 6.53 18.15 -17.17
CA GLU A 167 5.65 18.94 -16.31
C GLU A 167 5.68 18.42 -14.87
N VAL A 168 5.62 17.10 -14.66
CA VAL A 168 5.60 16.51 -13.30
C VAL A 168 6.95 16.58 -12.60
N LEU A 169 8.07 16.61 -13.33
CA LEU A 169 9.42 16.74 -12.74
C LEU A 169 9.83 18.20 -12.48
N GLU A 170 9.12 19.18 -13.04
CA GLU A 170 9.47 20.60 -12.91
C GLU A 170 9.57 21.06 -11.44
N PRO A 171 8.64 20.73 -10.52
CA PRO A 171 8.74 21.15 -9.12
C PRO A 171 10.01 20.61 -8.45
N ALA A 172 10.34 19.34 -8.68
CA ALA A 172 11.54 18.71 -8.13
C ALA A 172 12.82 19.35 -8.71
N ARG A 173 12.79 19.74 -9.99
CA ARG A 173 13.89 20.48 -10.64
C ARG A 173 14.12 21.83 -9.97
N GLU A 174 13.05 22.61 -9.76
CA GLU A 174 13.13 23.91 -9.09
C GLU A 174 13.66 23.78 -7.66
N ILE A 175 13.17 22.79 -6.88
CA ILE A 175 13.67 22.51 -5.53
C ILE A 175 15.17 22.20 -5.53
N ALA A 176 15.64 21.41 -6.50
CA ALA A 176 17.05 21.04 -6.60
C ALA A 176 17.95 22.22 -7.03
N GLU A 177 17.46 23.09 -7.94
CA GLU A 177 18.20 24.24 -8.47
C GLU A 177 18.23 25.43 -7.49
N ASP A 178 17.07 25.82 -6.95
CA ASP A 178 16.93 26.97 -6.05
C ASP A 178 17.31 26.62 -4.60
N GLY A 179 17.20 25.34 -4.25
CA GLY A 179 17.56 24.78 -2.96
C GLY A 179 16.44 24.81 -1.93
N PHE A 180 16.66 24.07 -0.85
CA PHE A 180 15.70 23.92 0.23
C PHE A 180 16.34 23.98 1.62
N GLN A 181 15.53 24.29 2.63
CA GLN A 181 15.98 24.30 4.01
C GLN A 181 16.09 22.88 4.56
N VAL A 182 17.30 22.44 4.92
CA VAL A 182 17.50 21.10 5.50
C VAL A 182 17.02 21.06 6.95
N ASP A 183 16.36 19.97 7.32
CA ASP A 183 15.88 19.74 8.68
C ASP A 183 16.82 18.85 9.50
N SER A 184 16.45 18.60 10.75
CA SER A 184 17.25 17.74 11.64
C SER A 184 17.33 16.29 11.19
N ASN A 185 16.34 15.78 10.43
CA ASN A 185 16.39 14.40 9.95
C ASN A 185 17.40 14.26 8.82
N PHE A 186 17.40 15.18 7.86
CA PHE A 186 18.41 15.25 6.80
C PHE A 186 19.83 15.26 7.40
N VAL A 187 20.07 16.15 8.36
CA VAL A 187 21.38 16.28 9.02
C VAL A 187 21.75 15.01 9.81
N ARG A 188 20.78 14.39 10.48
CA ARG A 188 21.00 13.13 11.23
C ARG A 188 21.41 12.00 10.29
N GLU A 189 20.67 11.78 9.21
CA GLU A 189 20.92 10.72 8.24
C GLU A 189 22.28 10.93 7.56
N LEU A 190 22.58 12.16 7.17
CA LEU A 190 23.87 12.54 6.60
C LEU A 190 25.02 12.32 7.60
N THR A 191 24.87 12.78 8.85
CA THR A 191 25.90 12.65 9.89
C THR A 191 26.19 11.18 10.19
N SER A 192 25.13 10.36 10.36
CA SER A 192 25.24 8.94 10.68
C SER A 192 25.94 8.13 9.58
N ASN A 193 25.95 8.64 8.34
CA ASN A 193 26.55 7.98 7.18
C ASN A 193 27.77 8.73 6.61
N SER A 194 28.26 9.76 7.31
CA SER A 194 29.31 10.64 6.80
C SER A 194 30.63 9.92 6.53
N ALA A 195 31.02 8.96 7.38
CA ALA A 195 32.21 8.12 7.13
C ALA A 195 32.10 7.35 5.80
N ARG A 196 30.90 6.83 5.48
CA ARG A 196 30.65 6.08 4.25
C ARG A 196 30.66 6.99 3.04
N PHE A 197 30.02 8.15 3.15
CA PHE A 197 29.95 9.13 2.08
C PHE A 197 31.32 9.75 1.77
N ALA A 198 32.17 9.91 2.78
CA ALA A 198 33.54 10.40 2.60
C ALA A 198 34.45 9.44 1.80
N LEU A 199 34.03 8.20 1.55
CA LEU A 199 34.76 7.25 0.71
C LEU A 199 34.70 7.57 -0.79
N PHE A 200 33.71 8.34 -1.23
CA PHE A 200 33.44 8.59 -2.65
C PHE A 200 33.53 10.08 -2.98
N GLU A 201 34.33 10.45 -3.97
CA GLU A 201 34.61 11.86 -4.30
C GLU A 201 33.33 12.65 -4.64
N PRO A 202 32.41 12.19 -5.53
CA PRO A 202 31.21 12.95 -5.88
C PRO A 202 30.25 13.11 -4.70
N THR A 203 30.15 12.09 -3.85
CA THR A 203 29.32 12.12 -2.64
C THR A 203 29.87 13.13 -1.64
N LYS A 204 31.20 13.17 -1.49
CA LYS A 204 31.89 14.13 -0.63
C LYS A 204 31.73 15.55 -1.16
N GLU A 205 31.92 15.78 -2.45
CA GLU A 205 31.74 17.09 -3.09
C GLU A 205 30.31 17.62 -2.94
N LEU A 206 29.30 16.74 -2.98
CA LEU A 206 27.90 17.14 -2.86
C LEU A 206 27.49 17.49 -1.43
N TYR A 207 27.92 16.71 -0.43
CA TYR A 207 27.40 16.82 0.95
C TYR A 207 28.35 17.46 1.97
N PHE A 208 29.60 17.72 1.60
CA PHE A 208 30.61 18.31 2.48
C PHE A 208 31.09 19.64 1.90
N ASP A 209 31.35 20.62 2.77
CA ASP A 209 31.99 21.86 2.35
C ASP A 209 33.50 21.67 2.07
N GLU A 210 34.17 22.74 1.59
CA GLU A 210 35.62 22.72 1.29
C GLU A 210 36.51 22.39 2.52
N ASP A 211 35.99 22.61 3.73
CA ASP A 211 36.65 22.33 5.00
C ASP A 211 36.30 20.92 5.54
N GLY A 212 35.42 20.17 4.87
CA GLY A 212 34.96 18.83 5.24
C GLY A 212 33.85 18.82 6.29
N ASN A 213 33.11 19.92 6.48
CA ASN A 213 31.96 19.97 7.39
C ASN A 213 30.66 19.62 6.67
N LEU A 214 29.70 19.10 7.43
CA LEU A 214 28.33 18.81 6.99
C LEU A 214 27.44 20.05 7.16
N PRO A 215 26.35 20.19 6.39
CA PRO A 215 25.36 21.24 6.59
C PRO A 215 24.68 21.15 7.97
N GLU A 216 24.31 22.30 8.53
CA GLU A 216 23.55 22.39 9.78
C GLU A 216 22.04 22.52 9.50
N ALA A 217 21.21 22.11 10.46
CA ALA A 217 19.76 22.24 10.33
C ALA A 217 19.38 23.72 10.19
N GLY A 218 18.62 24.04 9.14
CA GLY A 218 18.27 25.41 8.77
C GLY A 218 19.08 26.00 7.61
N ASP A 219 20.19 25.36 7.21
CA ASP A 219 20.94 25.73 6.01
C ASP A 219 20.13 25.48 4.72
N ILE A 220 20.47 26.21 3.66
CA ILE A 220 19.91 25.96 2.32
C ILE A 220 20.84 25.02 1.57
N PHE A 221 20.33 23.87 1.15
CA PHE A 221 21.04 22.87 0.36
C PHE A 221 20.55 22.90 -1.09
N THR A 222 21.49 22.85 -2.04
CA THR A 222 21.21 22.85 -3.49
C THR A 222 21.86 21.64 -4.16
N ASN A 223 21.21 21.10 -5.19
CA ASN A 223 21.73 19.98 -5.99
C ASN A 223 21.54 20.26 -7.50
N PRO A 224 22.35 21.15 -8.10
CA PRO A 224 22.20 21.54 -9.50
C PRO A 224 22.38 20.38 -10.49
N ASP A 225 23.16 19.36 -10.14
CA ASP A 225 23.38 18.18 -10.99
C ASP A 225 22.12 17.31 -11.07
N LEU A 226 21.39 17.16 -9.96
CA LEU A 226 20.09 16.49 -9.97
C LEU A 226 19.03 17.30 -10.71
N ALA A 227 19.07 18.64 -10.60
CA ALA A 227 18.18 19.51 -11.38
C ALA A 227 18.41 19.31 -12.89
N GLU A 228 19.67 19.27 -13.33
CA GLU A 228 20.02 18.99 -14.73
C GLU A 228 19.59 17.58 -15.14
N THR A 229 19.75 16.59 -14.25
CA THR A 229 19.28 15.22 -14.48
C THR A 229 17.77 15.15 -14.69
N TYR A 230 16.97 15.82 -13.84
CA TYR A 230 15.53 15.90 -14.03
C TYR A 230 15.13 16.64 -15.30
N ARG A 231 15.87 17.69 -15.70
CA ARG A 231 15.66 18.35 -16.99
C ARG A 231 15.87 17.38 -18.16
N LEU A 232 16.94 16.60 -18.14
CA LEU A 232 17.24 15.61 -19.18
C LEU A 232 16.20 14.50 -19.25
N ILE A 233 15.75 13.98 -18.10
CA ILE A 233 14.68 12.98 -18.04
C ILE A 233 13.36 13.57 -18.57
N GLY A 234 13.04 14.82 -18.21
CA GLY A 234 11.86 15.52 -18.74
C GLY A 234 11.91 15.68 -20.27
N GLU A 235 13.08 15.97 -20.85
CA GLU A 235 13.25 16.17 -22.29
C GLU A 235 13.33 14.89 -23.12
N HIS A 236 13.87 13.81 -22.55
CA HIS A 236 14.23 12.59 -23.27
C HIS A 236 13.44 11.35 -22.81
N GLY A 237 12.60 11.47 -21.79
CA GLY A 237 11.88 10.36 -21.17
C GLY A 237 12.83 9.41 -20.42
N ALA A 238 12.35 8.21 -20.08
CA ALA A 238 13.16 7.27 -19.30
C ALA A 238 14.40 6.80 -20.08
N SER A 239 14.35 6.79 -21.42
CA SER A 239 15.42 6.26 -22.27
C SER A 239 16.81 6.82 -21.97
N ILE A 240 16.92 8.06 -21.48
CA ILE A 240 18.22 8.66 -21.14
C ILE A 240 18.93 7.93 -19.98
N LEU A 241 18.17 7.33 -19.05
CA LEU A 241 18.67 6.58 -17.89
C LEU A 241 18.98 5.12 -18.21
N TYR A 242 18.28 4.53 -19.18
CA TYR A 242 18.40 3.09 -19.49
C TYR A 242 19.19 2.77 -20.76
N GLU A 243 19.30 3.73 -21.69
CA GLU A 243 20.00 3.57 -22.98
C GLU A 243 20.94 4.75 -23.33
N GLY A 244 20.84 5.86 -22.59
CA GLY A 244 21.52 7.12 -22.90
C GLY A 244 22.75 7.41 -22.05
N GLU A 245 23.13 8.69 -21.99
CA GLU A 245 24.33 9.12 -21.27
C GLU A 245 24.26 8.86 -19.76
N ILE A 246 23.08 8.95 -19.13
CA ILE A 246 22.94 8.64 -17.70
C ILE A 246 23.12 7.14 -17.46
N ALA A 247 22.71 6.30 -18.42
CA ALA A 247 22.95 4.85 -18.36
C ALA A 247 24.46 4.55 -18.33
N GLU A 248 25.23 5.23 -19.19
CA GLU A 248 26.69 5.09 -19.25
C GLU A 248 27.34 5.53 -17.92
N ASP A 249 26.89 6.64 -17.33
CA ASP A 249 27.42 7.16 -16.06
C ASP A 249 27.09 6.25 -14.86
N ILE A 250 25.89 5.66 -14.81
CA ILE A 250 25.54 4.65 -13.81
C ILE A 250 26.47 3.44 -13.93
N ILE A 251 26.63 2.91 -15.15
CA ILE A 251 27.49 1.74 -15.41
C ILE A 251 28.93 2.02 -15.00
N ASP A 252 29.47 3.20 -15.35
CA ASP A 252 30.83 3.57 -14.97
C ASP A 252 30.98 3.70 -13.45
N THR A 253 30.03 4.35 -12.77
CA THR A 253 30.03 4.49 -11.31
C THR A 253 29.99 3.13 -10.61
N VAL A 254 29.14 2.21 -11.08
CA VAL A 254 28.99 0.87 -10.48
C VAL A 254 30.24 0.01 -10.72
N ASN A 255 30.78 0.01 -11.94
CA ASN A 255 31.88 -0.87 -12.33
C ASN A 255 33.26 -0.28 -11.98
N ASN A 256 33.37 1.04 -11.89
CA ASN A 256 34.57 1.78 -11.49
C ASN A 256 34.22 2.77 -10.36
N PRO A 257 33.95 2.28 -9.13
CA PRO A 257 33.57 3.14 -8.02
C PRO A 257 34.51 4.35 -7.84
N PRO A 258 33.98 5.58 -7.72
CA PRO A 258 34.78 6.81 -7.64
C PRO A 258 35.34 7.03 -6.23
N VAL A 259 36.15 6.09 -5.76
CA VAL A 259 36.75 6.10 -4.42
C VAL A 259 37.80 7.21 -4.32
N VAL A 260 37.87 7.88 -3.17
CA VAL A 260 38.90 8.89 -2.87
C VAL A 260 40.32 8.28 -2.90
N ASP A 261 41.34 9.12 -3.08
CA ASP A 261 42.74 8.68 -3.21
C ASP A 261 43.31 7.95 -1.95
N ASP A 262 42.78 8.25 -0.76
CA ASP A 262 43.24 7.72 0.54
C ASP A 262 42.01 7.38 1.43
N PRO A 263 41.29 6.27 1.14
CA PRO A 263 40.05 5.92 1.83
C PRO A 263 40.30 5.38 3.24
N ASP A 264 39.51 5.83 4.22
CA ASP A 264 39.56 5.33 5.60
C ASP A 264 38.47 4.28 5.85
N PHE A 265 38.71 3.04 5.41
CA PHE A 265 37.78 1.93 5.65
C PHE A 265 37.62 1.60 7.14
N SER A 266 38.63 1.90 7.96
CA SER A 266 38.58 1.62 9.40
C SER A 266 37.59 2.51 10.15
N ALA A 267 37.24 3.67 9.58
CA ALA A 267 36.18 4.53 10.10
C ALA A 267 34.77 3.94 9.89
N MET A 268 34.62 2.96 8.97
CA MET A 268 33.36 2.27 8.73
C MET A 268 33.18 1.02 9.59
N SER A 269 34.21 0.18 9.66
CA SER A 269 34.20 -1.04 10.47
C SER A 269 35.62 -1.53 10.68
N SER A 270 35.93 -2.07 11.87
CA SER A 270 37.25 -2.67 12.09
C SER A 270 37.42 -3.99 11.32
N LEU A 271 36.31 -4.58 10.86
CA LEU A 271 36.25 -5.78 10.03
C LEU A 271 36.55 -5.49 8.55
N TRP A 272 36.57 -4.22 8.14
CA TRP A 272 36.86 -3.86 6.75
C TRP A 272 38.36 -3.78 6.51
N GLU A 273 38.91 -4.85 5.95
CA GLU A 273 40.34 -4.91 5.62
C GLU A 273 40.65 -4.06 4.37
N GLU A 274 41.75 -3.30 4.42
CA GLU A 274 42.18 -2.40 3.33
C GLU A 274 42.31 -3.13 1.99
N GLU A 275 42.67 -4.42 2.01
CA GLU A 275 42.78 -5.25 0.82
C GLU A 275 41.46 -5.59 0.14
N PHE A 276 40.33 -5.53 0.86
CA PHE A 276 39.01 -5.74 0.25
C PHE A 276 38.66 -4.59 -0.69
N GLY A 277 39.09 -3.37 -0.35
CA GLY A 277 38.72 -2.15 -1.07
C GLY A 277 37.19 -1.98 -1.19
N VAL A 278 36.76 -1.26 -2.21
CA VAL A 278 35.36 -1.22 -2.67
C VAL A 278 35.23 -2.18 -3.85
N LEU A 279 34.34 -3.17 -3.73
CA LEU A 279 34.15 -4.17 -4.79
C LEU A 279 33.50 -3.52 -6.02
N PRO A 280 34.12 -3.59 -7.22
CA PRO A 280 33.51 -3.09 -8.45
C PRO A 280 32.32 -3.97 -8.84
N GLY A 281 31.27 -3.40 -9.41
CA GLY A 281 30.17 -4.17 -10.00
C GLY A 281 30.50 -4.75 -11.38
N GLU A 282 29.52 -5.45 -11.94
CA GLU A 282 29.55 -5.95 -13.32
C GLU A 282 28.24 -5.62 -14.05
N MET A 283 27.75 -4.39 -13.87
CA MET A 283 26.55 -3.91 -14.55
C MET A 283 26.83 -3.63 -16.02
N THR A 284 25.92 -4.04 -16.89
CA THR A 284 26.02 -3.85 -18.34
C THR A 284 24.87 -2.97 -18.86
N LEU A 285 25.04 -2.44 -20.08
CA LEU A 285 23.95 -1.74 -20.75
C LEU A 285 22.76 -2.66 -21.03
N ASP A 286 22.98 -3.96 -21.21
CA ASP A 286 21.91 -4.94 -21.36
C ASP A 286 21.12 -5.10 -20.04
N ASP A 287 21.75 -4.95 -18.87
CA ASP A 287 21.02 -4.97 -17.59
C ASP A 287 20.05 -3.77 -17.48
N LEU A 288 20.52 -2.57 -17.84
CA LEU A 288 19.68 -1.36 -17.81
C LEU A 288 18.60 -1.38 -18.91
N SER A 289 18.98 -1.60 -20.17
CA SER A 289 18.06 -1.48 -21.31
C SER A 289 16.97 -2.55 -21.37
N ASN A 290 17.17 -3.70 -20.72
CA ASN A 290 16.15 -4.76 -20.62
C ASN A 290 15.25 -4.64 -19.38
N TYR A 291 15.47 -3.63 -18.51
CA TYR A 291 14.63 -3.44 -17.34
C TYR A 291 13.21 -2.98 -17.71
N GLU A 292 12.22 -3.60 -17.08
CA GLU A 292 10.82 -3.23 -17.19
C GLU A 292 10.20 -3.10 -15.79
N ALA A 293 9.35 -2.09 -15.60
CA ALA A 293 8.42 -2.05 -14.47
C ALA A 293 7.27 -3.04 -14.74
N LEU A 294 6.81 -3.75 -13.72
CA LEU A 294 5.80 -4.80 -13.88
C LEU A 294 4.45 -4.29 -13.39
N THR A 295 3.45 -4.29 -14.28
CA THR A 295 2.07 -3.93 -13.96
C THR A 295 1.24 -5.19 -13.71
N SER A 296 0.51 -5.24 -12.60
CA SER A 296 -0.34 -6.37 -12.20
C SER A 296 -1.49 -5.94 -11.29
N GLU A 297 -2.45 -6.83 -11.05
CA GLU A 297 -3.47 -6.60 -10.02
C GLU A 297 -2.84 -6.71 -8.61
N PRO A 298 -3.27 -5.87 -7.65
CA PRO A 298 -2.80 -5.99 -6.28
C PRO A 298 -3.31 -7.26 -5.58
N VAL A 299 -2.66 -7.61 -4.47
CA VAL A 299 -3.18 -8.64 -3.56
C VAL A 299 -4.44 -8.10 -2.91
N HIS A 300 -5.53 -8.85 -3.03
CA HIS A 300 -6.81 -8.55 -2.43
C HIS A 300 -7.11 -9.52 -1.28
N THR A 301 -7.61 -8.98 -0.17
CA THR A 301 -8.21 -9.75 0.92
C THR A 301 -9.40 -8.97 1.48
N THR A 302 -10.20 -9.63 2.30
CA THR A 302 -11.26 -8.96 3.08
C THR A 302 -10.92 -8.93 4.56
N TYR A 303 -11.36 -7.88 5.25
CA TYR A 303 -11.34 -7.80 6.69
C TYR A 303 -12.66 -7.21 7.17
N ARG A 304 -13.56 -8.05 7.70
CA ARG A 304 -14.93 -7.68 8.05
C ARG A 304 -15.69 -7.19 6.81
N ASP A 305 -16.15 -5.95 6.83
CA ASP A 305 -16.88 -5.29 5.73
C ASP A 305 -15.93 -4.49 4.80
N TYR A 306 -14.61 -4.58 5.01
CA TYR A 306 -13.60 -3.87 4.21
C TYR A 306 -12.94 -4.78 3.17
N ASP A 307 -12.71 -4.24 1.96
CA ASP A 307 -11.78 -4.77 0.98
C ASP A 307 -10.42 -4.12 1.16
N VAL A 308 -9.36 -4.93 1.25
CA VAL A 308 -7.98 -4.46 1.48
C VAL A 308 -7.11 -4.88 0.30
N TYR A 309 -6.47 -3.90 -0.33
CA TYR A 309 -5.58 -4.05 -1.45
C TYR A 309 -4.15 -3.69 -1.06
N GLY A 310 -3.20 -4.57 -1.36
CA GLY A 310 -1.78 -4.35 -1.07
C GLY A 310 -0.86 -4.80 -2.21
N ALA A 311 0.41 -4.40 -2.15
CA ALA A 311 1.39 -4.75 -3.17
C ALA A 311 1.57 -6.28 -3.32
N PRO A 312 1.63 -6.81 -4.55
CA PRO A 312 1.93 -8.21 -4.83
C PRO A 312 3.43 -8.52 -4.69
N PRO A 313 3.80 -9.81 -4.68
CA PRO A 313 5.19 -10.21 -4.86
C PRO A 313 5.80 -9.54 -6.10
N SER A 314 6.98 -8.92 -6.03
CA SER A 314 8.07 -9.18 -5.06
C SER A 314 7.96 -8.50 -3.68
N SER A 315 6.89 -7.75 -3.41
CA SER A 315 6.57 -7.31 -2.04
C SER A 315 5.93 -8.42 -1.20
N SER A 316 6.24 -8.41 0.10
CA SER A 316 5.56 -9.23 1.11
C SER A 316 4.38 -8.53 1.78
N GLY A 317 4.17 -7.23 1.52
CA GLY A 317 3.20 -6.39 2.21
C GLY A 317 1.77 -6.91 2.16
N GLY A 318 1.20 -7.01 0.95
CA GLY A 318 -0.20 -7.39 0.76
C GLY A 318 -0.55 -8.76 1.34
N ALA A 319 0.26 -9.78 1.03
CA ALA A 319 0.02 -11.14 1.50
C ALA A 319 0.18 -11.28 3.03
N THR A 320 1.22 -10.69 3.63
CA THR A 320 1.49 -10.84 5.07
C THR A 320 0.47 -10.05 5.92
N ILE A 321 0.13 -8.82 5.51
CA ILE A 321 -0.92 -8.04 6.18
C ILE A 321 -2.26 -8.75 6.03
N GLY A 322 -2.60 -9.22 4.82
CA GLY A 322 -3.86 -9.89 4.58
C GLY A 322 -4.02 -11.19 5.36
N GLN A 323 -2.97 -12.01 5.41
CA GLN A 323 -2.92 -13.19 6.28
C GLN A 323 -3.18 -12.82 7.75
N THR A 324 -2.54 -11.75 8.23
CA THR A 324 -2.67 -11.33 9.63
C THR A 324 -4.09 -10.83 9.93
N LEU A 325 -4.66 -10.01 9.05
CA LEU A 325 -6.04 -9.53 9.16
C LEU A 325 -7.04 -10.70 9.19
N ASN A 326 -6.86 -11.71 8.35
CA ASN A 326 -7.73 -12.89 8.32
C ASN A 326 -7.66 -13.71 9.62
N MET A 327 -6.50 -13.79 10.27
CA MET A 327 -6.40 -14.40 11.61
C MET A 327 -7.13 -13.57 12.66
N LEU A 328 -7.00 -12.24 12.59
CA LEU A 328 -7.54 -11.31 13.57
C LEU A 328 -9.06 -11.10 13.45
N GLU A 329 -9.64 -11.27 12.27
CA GLU A 329 -11.06 -11.03 11.99
C GLU A 329 -12.01 -11.84 12.89
N HIS A 330 -11.56 -13.03 13.32
CA HIS A 330 -12.30 -13.91 14.22
C HIS A 330 -12.46 -13.35 15.65
N TYR A 331 -11.62 -12.39 16.04
CA TYR A 331 -11.66 -11.77 17.36
C TYR A 331 -12.43 -10.45 17.31
N ALA A 332 -13.26 -10.20 18.33
CA ALA A 332 -13.90 -8.89 18.54
C ALA A 332 -12.92 -7.95 19.26
N LEU A 333 -11.87 -7.51 18.57
CA LEU A 333 -10.74 -6.77 19.16
C LEU A 333 -11.17 -5.46 19.82
N SER A 334 -12.15 -4.76 19.25
CA SER A 334 -12.73 -3.54 19.80
C SER A 334 -13.55 -3.75 21.09
N ASP A 335 -14.06 -4.96 21.34
CA ASP A 335 -14.86 -5.31 22.52
C ASP A 335 -14.03 -5.83 23.71
N MET A 336 -12.71 -5.99 23.55
CA MET A 336 -11.81 -6.54 24.57
C MET A 336 -10.81 -5.49 25.10
N PRO A 337 -10.17 -5.74 26.27
CA PRO A 337 -9.12 -4.86 26.77
C PRO A 337 -7.96 -4.71 25.76
N ARG A 338 -7.39 -3.51 25.65
CA ARG A 338 -6.31 -3.19 24.70
C ARG A 338 -5.14 -4.17 24.76
N VAL A 339 -4.71 -4.58 25.97
CA VAL A 339 -3.66 -5.58 26.19
C VAL A 339 -3.99 -6.91 25.51
N GLN A 340 -5.24 -7.38 25.60
CA GLN A 340 -5.67 -8.63 24.98
C GLN A 340 -5.67 -8.52 23.46
N ALA A 341 -6.15 -7.40 22.91
CA ALA A 341 -6.12 -7.17 21.47
C ALA A 341 -4.69 -7.09 20.93
N LEU A 342 -3.79 -6.43 21.66
CA LEU A 342 -2.36 -6.36 21.32
C LEU A 342 -1.68 -7.72 21.44
N HIS A 343 -2.06 -8.56 22.41
CA HIS A 343 -1.57 -9.94 22.47
C HIS A 343 -1.92 -10.72 21.20
N TYR A 344 -3.18 -10.71 20.76
CA TYR A 344 -3.56 -11.37 19.50
C TYR A 344 -2.85 -10.78 18.28
N TYR A 345 -2.70 -9.45 18.23
CA TYR A 345 -1.92 -8.78 17.18
C TYR A 345 -0.47 -9.28 17.13
N LEU A 346 0.23 -9.33 18.27
CA LEU A 346 1.63 -9.76 18.33
C LEU A 346 1.80 -11.23 17.94
N GLU A 347 0.91 -12.12 18.39
CA GLU A 347 0.98 -13.54 18.04
C GLU A 347 0.59 -13.79 16.57
N ALA A 348 -0.41 -13.08 16.06
CA ALA A 348 -0.79 -13.18 14.65
C ALA A 348 0.32 -12.66 13.73
N THR A 349 0.98 -11.53 14.06
CA THR A 349 2.14 -11.06 13.29
C THR A 349 3.33 -12.00 13.42
N ARG A 350 3.54 -12.63 14.58
CA ARG A 350 4.59 -13.64 14.75
C ARG A 350 4.42 -14.79 13.75
N LEU A 351 3.20 -15.33 13.64
CA LEU A 351 2.88 -16.43 12.73
C LEU A 351 3.03 -16.02 11.26
N SER A 352 2.49 -14.85 10.87
CA SER A 352 2.56 -14.40 9.48
C SER A 352 3.98 -14.04 9.02
N PHE A 353 4.84 -13.55 9.93
CA PHE A 353 6.25 -13.34 9.61
C PHE A 353 7.05 -14.65 9.47
N ALA A 354 6.61 -15.75 10.11
CA ALA A 354 7.17 -17.07 9.84
C ALA A 354 6.87 -17.49 8.40
N ASP A 355 5.61 -17.37 7.98
CA ASP A 355 5.13 -17.73 6.65
C ASP A 355 5.75 -16.85 5.55
N ARG A 356 5.85 -15.53 5.80
CA ARG A 356 6.52 -14.57 4.92
C ARG A 356 7.92 -15.01 4.54
N ARG A 357 8.72 -15.42 5.54
CA ARG A 357 10.14 -15.75 5.34
C ARG A 357 10.31 -16.99 4.47
N GLU A 358 9.44 -17.97 4.63
CA GLU A 358 9.50 -19.23 3.91
C GLU A 358 9.03 -19.09 2.45
N TYR A 359 7.92 -18.38 2.22
CA TYR A 359 7.19 -18.49 0.95
C TYR A 359 7.32 -17.31 0.00
N ILE A 360 7.65 -16.10 0.48
CA ILE A 360 7.58 -14.90 -0.36
C ILE A 360 8.95 -14.56 -0.94
N GLY A 361 9.00 -14.36 -2.26
CA GLY A 361 10.19 -13.94 -3.01
C GLY A 361 9.84 -13.31 -4.36
N ASP A 362 10.70 -13.51 -5.35
CA ASP A 362 10.43 -13.07 -6.72
C ASP A 362 9.58 -14.13 -7.46
N PRO A 363 8.34 -13.80 -7.89
CA PRO A 363 7.48 -14.73 -8.61
C PRO A 363 8.04 -15.17 -9.97
N ALA A 364 9.05 -14.49 -10.51
CA ALA A 364 9.74 -14.91 -11.72
C ALA A 364 10.65 -16.15 -11.51
N PHE A 365 11.00 -16.49 -10.26
CA PHE A 365 11.93 -17.56 -9.93
C PHE A 365 11.34 -18.67 -9.06
N THR A 366 10.34 -18.35 -8.25
CA THR A 366 9.68 -19.31 -7.35
C THR A 366 8.18 -19.11 -7.35
N ASP A 367 7.43 -20.21 -7.24
CA ASP A 367 5.97 -20.15 -7.04
C ASP A 367 5.68 -19.58 -5.64
N ILE A 368 4.68 -18.70 -5.54
CA ILE A 368 4.30 -18.03 -4.29
C ILE A 368 2.81 -18.30 -4.02
N PRO A 369 2.44 -18.94 -2.90
CA PRO A 369 1.07 -19.33 -2.59
C PRO A 369 0.27 -18.15 -2.03
N VAL A 370 0.12 -17.06 -2.79
CA VAL A 370 -0.55 -15.84 -2.33
C VAL A 370 -1.99 -16.13 -1.93
N THR A 371 -2.73 -16.90 -2.73
CA THR A 371 -4.13 -17.26 -2.45
C THR A 371 -4.24 -18.11 -1.20
N GLY A 372 -3.33 -19.07 -1.03
CA GLY A 372 -3.27 -19.92 0.16
C GLY A 372 -2.97 -19.11 1.43
N LEU A 373 -1.98 -18.21 1.36
CA LEU A 373 -1.59 -17.32 2.46
C LEU A 373 -2.72 -16.37 2.88
N THR A 374 -3.52 -15.87 1.94
CA THR A 374 -4.66 -14.98 2.22
C THR A 374 -6.00 -15.70 2.32
N SER A 375 -6.02 -17.04 2.37
CA SER A 375 -7.27 -17.79 2.53
C SER A 375 -7.79 -17.75 3.97
N LYS A 376 -9.12 -17.81 4.15
CA LYS A 376 -9.74 -17.87 5.49
C LYS A 376 -9.46 -19.21 6.18
N GLY A 377 -9.37 -20.30 5.41
CA GLY A 377 -9.03 -21.63 5.94
C GLY A 377 -7.64 -21.70 6.53
N PHE A 378 -6.63 -21.19 5.82
CA PHE A 378 -5.27 -21.15 6.33
C PHE A 378 -5.17 -20.24 7.56
N ALA A 379 -5.83 -19.09 7.54
CA ALA A 379 -5.89 -18.21 8.70
C ALA A 379 -6.48 -18.91 9.94
N GLU A 380 -7.54 -19.71 9.80
CA GLU A 380 -8.09 -20.51 10.89
C GLU A 380 -7.09 -21.57 11.41
N GLU A 381 -6.35 -22.24 10.52
CA GLU A 381 -5.31 -23.21 10.90
C GLU A 381 -4.20 -22.55 11.73
N ARG A 382 -3.76 -21.37 11.30
CA ARG A 382 -2.74 -20.59 12.03
C ARG A 382 -3.29 -20.07 13.36
N ARG A 383 -4.54 -19.61 13.38
CA ARG A 383 -5.19 -19.07 14.59
C ARG A 383 -5.24 -20.08 15.75
N TRP A 384 -5.36 -21.38 15.47
CA TRP A 384 -5.34 -22.42 16.51
C TRP A 384 -4.03 -22.52 17.29
N GLN A 385 -2.95 -21.92 16.80
CA GLN A 385 -1.65 -21.84 17.50
C GLN A 385 -1.57 -20.66 18.47
N ILE A 386 -2.56 -19.77 18.49
CA ILE A 386 -2.59 -18.63 19.39
C ILE A 386 -3.32 -19.02 20.69
N ASP A 387 -2.58 -19.09 21.80
CA ASP A 387 -3.17 -19.24 23.14
C ASP A 387 -3.76 -17.92 23.62
N ASP A 388 -4.94 -17.94 24.23
CA ASP A 388 -5.64 -16.72 24.64
C ASP A 388 -4.93 -15.93 25.75
N ASN A 389 -4.04 -16.54 26.53
CA ASN A 389 -3.48 -15.93 27.74
C ASN A 389 -1.95 -15.90 27.76
N LEU A 390 -1.30 -16.73 26.94
CA LEU A 390 0.14 -16.90 26.96
C LEU A 390 0.74 -16.69 25.57
N ALA A 391 1.78 -15.86 25.49
CA ALA A 391 2.61 -15.76 24.30
C ALA A 391 3.39 -17.06 24.10
N ASP A 392 3.61 -17.43 22.84
CA ASP A 392 4.52 -18.50 22.47
C ASP A 392 5.98 -18.11 22.78
N VAL A 393 6.86 -19.10 22.83
CA VAL A 393 8.27 -18.97 23.20
C VAL A 393 9.13 -19.03 21.95
N GLY A 394 9.96 -17.99 21.79
CA GLY A 394 10.96 -17.92 20.72
C GLY A 394 10.36 -17.74 19.34
N GLN A 395 10.95 -18.43 18.36
CA GLN A 395 10.44 -18.43 17.00
C GLN A 395 9.39 -19.52 16.79
N VAL A 396 8.42 -19.20 15.93
CA VAL A 396 7.40 -20.14 15.45
C VAL A 396 7.69 -20.57 14.02
N ALA A 397 7.29 -21.81 13.71
CA ALA A 397 7.41 -22.40 12.39
C ALA A 397 6.41 -21.77 11.39
N PRO A 398 6.75 -21.75 10.08
CA PRO A 398 5.76 -21.48 9.05
C PRO A 398 4.72 -22.62 9.00
N GLY A 399 3.47 -22.28 8.71
CA GLY A 399 2.42 -23.23 8.34
C GLY A 399 2.55 -23.64 6.88
N ASN A 400 1.62 -24.46 6.38
CA ASN A 400 1.61 -24.92 4.99
C ASN A 400 0.42 -24.34 4.21
N PRO A 401 0.61 -23.29 3.38
CA PRO A 401 -0.46 -22.65 2.62
C PRO A 401 -0.85 -23.39 1.33
N TRP A 402 -0.03 -24.32 0.83
CA TRP A 402 -0.24 -24.98 -0.47
C TRP A 402 -1.57 -25.73 -0.60
N PRO A 403 -2.09 -26.45 0.41
CA PRO A 403 -3.41 -27.06 0.34
C PRO A 403 -4.55 -26.05 0.15
N TYR A 404 -4.36 -24.81 0.59
CA TYR A 404 -5.31 -23.71 0.45
C TYR A 404 -5.09 -22.92 -0.85
N GLU A 405 -3.89 -22.96 -1.42
CA GLU A 405 -3.65 -22.49 -2.79
C GLU A 405 -4.40 -23.37 -3.81
N GLU A 406 -4.41 -24.69 -3.61
CA GLU A 406 -5.14 -25.64 -4.46
C GLU A 406 -6.66 -25.53 -4.32
N ASP A 407 -7.15 -25.24 -3.10
CA ASP A 407 -8.57 -25.08 -2.76
C ASP A 407 -8.74 -23.94 -1.74
N PRO A 408 -8.95 -22.68 -2.19
CA PRO A 408 -9.06 -21.52 -1.30
C PRO A 408 -10.25 -21.56 -0.33
N ASP A 409 -11.27 -22.37 -0.65
CA ASP A 409 -12.44 -22.59 0.20
C ASP A 409 -12.22 -23.74 1.22
N ARG A 410 -11.05 -24.38 1.20
CA ARG A 410 -10.69 -25.45 2.15
C ARG A 410 -10.77 -24.92 3.58
N TRP A 411 -11.37 -25.70 4.47
CA TRP A 411 -11.34 -25.45 5.92
C TRP A 411 -10.45 -26.47 6.62
N PRO A 412 -9.64 -26.08 7.61
CA PRO A 412 -8.78 -27.01 8.33
C PRO A 412 -9.60 -28.04 9.11
N GLU A 413 -9.05 -29.24 9.25
CA GLU A 413 -9.54 -30.25 10.18
C GLU A 413 -8.89 -30.05 11.55
N GLU A 414 -9.65 -30.15 12.63
CA GLU A 414 -9.14 -29.98 14.00
C GLU A 414 -7.95 -30.91 14.26
N PRO A 415 -6.82 -30.41 14.78
CA PRO A 415 -5.65 -31.23 15.02
C PRO A 415 -5.98 -32.34 16.04
N PRO A 416 -5.45 -33.56 15.86
CA PRO A 416 -5.69 -34.64 16.79
C PRO A 416 -5.16 -34.28 18.18
N ALA A 417 -6.02 -34.34 19.20
CA ALA A 417 -5.69 -33.99 20.58
C ALA A 417 -4.70 -34.95 21.28
N ASP A 418 -4.43 -36.11 20.67
CA ASP A 418 -3.60 -37.18 21.25
C ASP A 418 -2.44 -37.53 20.29
N GLY A 419 -1.21 -37.19 20.67
CA GLY A 419 0.00 -37.51 19.93
C GLY A 419 1.26 -37.00 20.66
N PRO A 420 2.46 -37.49 20.30
CA PRO A 420 3.70 -36.90 20.80
C PRO A 420 3.83 -35.46 20.28
N ALA A 421 4.49 -34.60 21.05
CA ALA A 421 4.74 -33.21 20.66
C ALA A 421 5.65 -33.13 19.42
N LEU A 422 6.57 -34.09 19.25
CA LEU A 422 7.36 -34.28 18.03
C LEU A 422 7.58 -35.77 17.77
N GLN A 423 7.45 -36.20 16.52
CA GLN A 423 7.91 -37.51 16.06
C GLN A 423 8.52 -37.39 14.65
N TYR A 424 9.76 -37.88 14.49
CA TYR A 424 10.45 -37.92 13.20
C TYR A 424 11.40 -39.12 13.11
N ASP A 425 11.24 -39.92 12.05
CA ASP A 425 11.96 -41.17 11.78
C ASP A 425 12.95 -41.06 10.60
N PHE A 426 13.15 -39.85 10.06
CA PHE A 426 14.14 -39.53 9.02
C PHE A 426 14.06 -40.43 7.77
N GLU A 427 12.87 -40.94 7.46
CA GLU A 427 12.60 -41.63 6.19
C GLU A 427 12.54 -40.61 5.03
N GLY A 428 13.27 -40.86 3.94
CA GLY A 428 13.29 -39.96 2.78
C GLY A 428 14.33 -40.34 1.73
N GLU A 429 14.52 -39.49 0.71
CA GLU A 429 15.53 -39.73 -0.33
C GLU A 429 16.90 -39.18 0.11
N ASP A 430 17.97 -39.87 -0.29
CA ASP A 430 19.34 -39.44 0.01
C ASP A 430 19.62 -38.05 -0.61
N GLY A 431 20.06 -37.12 0.23
CA GLY A 431 20.36 -35.74 -0.13
C GLY A 431 19.23 -34.73 0.16
N ASP A 432 18.03 -35.19 0.55
CA ASP A 432 16.96 -34.30 0.97
C ASP A 432 17.32 -33.57 2.29
N LEU A 433 16.81 -32.35 2.48
CA LEU A 433 16.88 -31.69 3.79
C LEU A 433 15.97 -32.40 4.80
N TRP A 434 16.20 -32.17 6.09
CA TRP A 434 15.23 -32.59 7.09
C TRP A 434 13.90 -31.89 6.85
N ALA A 435 12.79 -32.61 7.11
CA ALA A 435 11.46 -32.10 6.85
C ALA A 435 11.18 -30.82 7.67
N LEU A 436 10.92 -29.70 6.99
CA LEU A 436 10.74 -28.39 7.63
C LEU A 436 9.46 -28.30 8.48
N ASP A 437 8.46 -29.15 8.21
CA ASP A 437 7.28 -29.31 9.06
C ASP A 437 7.61 -30.00 10.40
N LYS A 438 8.79 -30.63 10.52
CA LYS A 438 9.33 -31.21 11.77
C LYS A 438 10.43 -30.35 12.38
N PHE A 439 11.26 -29.73 11.54
CA PHE A 439 12.38 -28.87 11.96
C PHE A 439 12.46 -27.61 11.09
N HIS A 440 11.73 -26.56 11.44
CA HIS A 440 11.62 -25.34 10.63
C HIS A 440 12.90 -24.48 10.59
N ARG A 441 13.89 -24.77 11.43
CA ARG A 441 15.13 -24.00 11.50
C ARG A 441 16.32 -24.93 11.47
N LEU A 442 16.91 -25.10 10.29
CA LEU A 442 18.12 -25.86 10.04
C LEU A 442 19.26 -24.86 9.80
N ASP A 443 19.96 -24.47 10.85
CA ASP A 443 21.05 -23.49 10.76
C ASP A 443 22.39 -24.19 10.61
N THR A 444 23.25 -23.57 9.82
CA THR A 444 24.66 -23.91 9.67
C THR A 444 25.49 -22.68 10.05
N GLY A 445 26.57 -22.82 10.80
CA GLY A 445 27.31 -21.64 11.24
C GLY A 445 28.76 -21.87 11.66
N PRO A 446 29.46 -20.76 11.97
CA PRO A 446 28.93 -19.41 12.24
C PRO A 446 28.42 -18.64 11.00
N THR A 447 27.56 -17.63 11.20
CA THR A 447 26.80 -16.86 10.17
C THR A 447 27.62 -16.36 8.99
N SER A 448 28.93 -16.16 9.16
CA SER A 448 29.85 -15.70 8.13
C SER A 448 30.35 -16.81 7.18
N SER A 449 30.03 -18.09 7.37
CA SER A 449 30.08 -19.07 6.26
C SER A 449 28.82 -19.97 6.26
N PRO A 450 28.05 -19.93 5.17
CA PRO A 450 26.84 -20.74 5.03
C PRO A 450 27.11 -22.22 4.72
N PHE A 451 28.37 -22.68 4.79
CA PHE A 451 28.78 -24.00 4.29
C PHE A 451 29.59 -24.83 5.31
N ASP A 452 29.55 -24.48 6.60
CA ASP A 452 30.32 -25.18 7.65
C ASP A 452 29.61 -26.46 8.18
N SER A 453 28.37 -26.70 7.76
CA SER A 453 27.67 -27.96 8.05
C SER A 453 26.60 -28.25 7.00
N GLU A 454 26.19 -29.50 6.89
CA GLU A 454 25.04 -29.94 6.08
C GLU A 454 24.07 -30.74 6.96
N ILE A 455 22.77 -30.48 6.82
CA ILE A 455 21.70 -31.17 7.58
C ILE A 455 20.76 -31.83 6.57
N THR A 456 20.99 -33.13 6.31
CA THR A 456 20.38 -33.87 5.20
C THR A 456 19.91 -35.26 5.63
N LEU A 457 19.21 -35.96 4.74
CA LEU A 457 18.84 -37.36 4.84
C LEU A 457 19.85 -38.20 4.08
N GLN A 458 20.33 -39.27 4.70
CA GLN A 458 21.20 -40.26 4.06
C GLN A 458 20.93 -41.64 4.64
N ASP A 459 20.71 -42.63 3.77
CA ASP A 459 20.43 -44.03 4.12
C ASP A 459 19.23 -44.19 5.08
N ASN A 460 18.18 -43.37 4.95
CA ASN A 460 17.05 -43.24 5.89
C ASN A 460 17.50 -42.90 7.32
N THR A 461 18.47 -42.00 7.46
CA THR A 461 18.90 -41.45 8.74
C THR A 461 19.10 -39.94 8.60
N GLY A 462 18.87 -39.22 9.70
CA GLY A 462 19.12 -37.79 9.78
C GLY A 462 20.59 -37.52 9.94
N GLN A 463 21.24 -37.03 8.90
CA GLN A 463 22.66 -36.70 8.91
C GLN A 463 22.86 -35.22 9.27
N MET A 464 23.68 -34.96 10.29
CA MET A 464 24.31 -33.66 10.55
C MET A 464 25.82 -33.82 10.30
N LEU A 465 26.26 -33.42 9.11
CA LEU A 465 27.69 -33.30 8.79
C LEU A 465 28.18 -31.94 9.28
N VAL A 466 29.17 -31.90 10.16
CA VAL A 466 29.80 -30.67 10.63
C VAL A 466 31.26 -30.67 10.21
N ASN A 467 31.62 -29.71 9.35
CA ASN A 467 32.94 -29.63 8.75
C ASN A 467 34.02 -29.35 9.81
N ALA A 468 35.27 -29.65 9.46
CA ALA A 468 36.41 -29.18 10.23
C ALA A 468 36.36 -27.65 10.35
N ARG A 469 36.58 -27.15 11.57
CA ARG A 469 36.58 -25.72 11.86
C ARG A 469 37.60 -24.97 11.00
N HIS A 470 37.21 -23.84 10.42
CA HIS A 470 38.13 -22.93 9.72
C HIS A 470 39.21 -22.35 10.68
N PRO A 471 40.47 -22.14 10.23
CA PRO A 471 41.53 -21.60 11.08
C PRO A 471 41.23 -20.27 11.78
N ASP A 472 40.45 -19.41 11.13
CA ASP A 472 40.14 -18.06 11.62
C ASP A 472 38.90 -18.00 12.54
N ARG A 473 38.45 -19.14 13.07
CA ARG A 473 37.18 -19.27 13.82
C ARG A 473 37.30 -20.04 15.11
N GLY A 474 36.30 -19.85 15.98
CA GLY A 474 36.11 -20.53 17.25
C GLY A 474 35.54 -21.94 17.09
N SER A 475 34.60 -22.18 16.16
CA SER A 475 33.99 -23.49 15.88
C SER A 475 33.30 -23.57 14.51
N ALA A 476 32.91 -24.78 14.09
CA ALA A 476 31.87 -25.02 13.07
C ALA A 476 30.69 -25.74 13.75
N TYR A 477 29.44 -25.41 13.40
CA TYR A 477 28.28 -26.05 14.02
C TYR A 477 27.07 -26.13 13.09
N GLY A 478 26.21 -27.11 13.37
CA GLY A 478 24.84 -27.22 12.86
C GLY A 478 23.83 -27.16 14.02
N ARG A 479 22.67 -26.53 13.80
CA ARG A 479 21.59 -26.43 14.79
C ARG A 479 20.24 -26.73 14.15
N ALA A 480 19.36 -27.41 14.87
CA ALA A 480 17.99 -27.68 14.47
C ALA A 480 17.00 -27.30 15.57
N THR A 481 15.90 -26.65 15.19
CA THR A 481 14.78 -26.32 16.10
C THR A 481 13.55 -27.11 15.70
N ALA A 482 12.95 -27.81 16.66
CA ALA A 482 11.74 -28.58 16.40
C ALA A 482 10.51 -27.70 16.16
N THR A 483 9.67 -28.15 15.24
CA THR A 483 8.31 -27.64 15.01
C THR A 483 7.34 -28.41 15.92
N MET A 484 7.06 -27.84 17.08
CA MET A 484 6.18 -28.40 18.13
C MET A 484 5.66 -27.28 19.02
N ASP A 485 4.62 -27.50 19.82
CA ASP A 485 4.19 -26.54 20.83
C ASP A 485 5.25 -26.41 21.95
N ALA A 486 5.32 -25.24 22.58
CA ALA A 486 6.16 -25.04 23.75
C ALA A 486 5.53 -25.73 24.97
N ILE A 487 6.15 -26.81 25.43
CA ILE A 487 5.62 -27.65 26.52
C ILE A 487 6.42 -27.47 27.81
N GLN A 488 5.74 -27.67 28.94
CA GLN A 488 6.37 -27.57 30.25
C GLN A 488 7.16 -28.83 30.56
N ASN A 489 6.59 -30.03 30.49
CA ASN A 489 7.31 -31.25 30.88
C ASN A 489 7.46 -32.15 29.67
N ALA A 490 8.68 -32.64 29.43
CA ALA A 490 9.02 -33.30 28.18
C ALA A 490 9.87 -34.55 28.43
N GLU A 491 9.65 -35.58 27.62
CA GLU A 491 10.56 -36.71 27.48
C GLU A 491 11.01 -36.86 26.03
N LEU A 492 12.31 -36.76 25.80
CA LEU A 492 12.98 -37.08 24.55
C LEU A 492 13.42 -38.55 24.57
N THR A 493 13.07 -39.28 23.52
CA THR A 493 13.75 -40.52 23.13
C THR A 493 14.32 -40.35 21.73
N THR A 494 15.57 -40.74 21.53
CA THR A 494 16.22 -40.68 20.21
C THR A 494 17.37 -41.67 20.11
N ARG A 495 17.74 -42.00 18.88
CA ARG A 495 18.88 -42.84 18.56
C ARG A 495 19.90 -42.03 17.78
N PHE A 496 21.18 -42.15 18.11
CA PHE A 496 22.24 -41.49 17.36
C PHE A 496 23.53 -42.32 17.26
N LYS A 497 24.38 -41.99 16.28
CA LYS A 497 25.77 -42.47 16.17
C LYS A 497 26.66 -41.40 15.56
N THR A 498 27.96 -41.59 15.67
CA THR A 498 29.00 -40.74 15.04
C THR A 498 29.92 -41.60 14.18
N ASP A 499 30.53 -41.02 13.15
CA ASP A 499 31.54 -41.67 12.32
C ASP A 499 32.96 -41.65 12.92
N ASN A 500 33.18 -40.84 13.96
CA ASN A 500 34.46 -40.72 14.67
C ASN A 500 34.27 -40.39 16.17
N VAL A 501 35.26 -40.78 17.00
CA VAL A 501 35.31 -40.53 18.45
C VAL A 501 36.72 -40.07 18.88
N GLY A 502 36.83 -39.37 20.02
CA GLY A 502 38.11 -38.96 20.59
C GLY A 502 38.64 -37.59 20.12
N GLN A 503 37.79 -36.76 19.52
CA GLN A 503 38.11 -35.39 19.09
C GLN A 503 37.18 -34.39 19.81
N ASN A 504 37.55 -33.10 19.82
CA ASN A 504 36.74 -32.02 20.43
C ASN A 504 35.51 -31.69 19.57
N GLN A 505 34.57 -32.63 19.57
CA GLN A 505 33.32 -32.65 18.83
C GLN A 505 32.21 -33.01 19.81
N ARG A 506 31.05 -32.36 19.68
CA ARG A 506 29.97 -32.48 20.66
C ARG A 506 28.60 -32.52 19.99
N LEU A 507 27.71 -33.33 20.54
CA LEU A 507 26.30 -33.39 20.18
C LEU A 507 25.46 -33.06 21.41
N ARG A 508 24.47 -32.17 21.26
CA ARG A 508 23.66 -31.68 22.38
C ARG A 508 22.17 -31.79 22.09
N PHE A 509 21.44 -32.26 23.08
CA PHE A 509 19.98 -32.36 23.07
C PHE A 509 19.42 -31.49 24.17
N TRP A 510 18.48 -30.59 23.84
CA TRP A 510 17.92 -29.64 24.79
C TRP A 510 16.41 -29.79 24.90
N LEU A 511 15.89 -29.72 26.12
CA LEU A 511 14.45 -29.68 26.44
C LEU A 511 14.13 -28.43 27.26
N GLN A 512 12.87 -28.00 27.21
CA GLN A 512 12.42 -26.70 27.74
C GLN A 512 13.30 -25.54 27.27
N ALA A 513 13.76 -25.60 26.02
CA ALA A 513 14.67 -24.61 25.50
C ALA A 513 13.94 -23.54 24.68
N ASP A 514 14.35 -22.29 24.82
CA ASP A 514 13.65 -21.14 24.23
C ASP A 514 14.22 -20.74 22.86
N VAL A 515 15.24 -19.89 22.85
CA VAL A 515 15.88 -19.33 21.65
C VAL A 515 17.36 -19.64 21.69
N TRP A 516 17.94 -19.82 20.50
CA TRP A 516 19.39 -19.92 20.37
C TRP A 516 20.05 -18.60 20.78
N ARG A 517 21.14 -18.68 21.55
CA ARG A 517 22.03 -17.53 21.72
C ARG A 517 22.63 -17.18 20.36
N SER A 518 22.68 -15.89 20.05
CA SER A 518 23.26 -15.41 18.79
C SER A 518 24.67 -15.97 18.59
N GLY A 519 24.93 -16.53 17.40
CA GLY A 519 26.23 -17.10 17.04
C GLY A 519 26.65 -18.37 17.80
N SER A 520 25.80 -18.93 18.65
CA SER A 520 26.16 -20.01 19.58
C SER A 520 25.35 -21.29 19.37
N SER A 521 25.94 -22.44 19.69
CA SER A 521 25.26 -23.74 19.74
C SER A 521 24.54 -24.03 21.06
N LEU A 522 24.34 -22.99 21.89
CA LEU A 522 23.66 -23.04 23.18
C LEU A 522 22.37 -22.19 23.15
N PRO A 523 21.30 -22.60 23.82
CA PRO A 523 20.14 -21.74 24.02
C PRO A 523 20.35 -20.71 25.14
N VAL A 524 19.51 -19.67 25.17
CA VAL A 524 19.48 -18.68 26.25
C VAL A 524 18.98 -19.33 27.54
N ASN A 525 17.89 -20.09 27.45
CA ASN A 525 17.38 -20.93 28.53
C ASN A 525 17.18 -22.37 28.02
N GLY A 526 17.44 -23.37 28.87
CA GLY A 526 17.12 -24.76 28.56
C GLY A 526 17.91 -25.78 29.36
N TYR A 527 17.39 -27.01 29.43
CA TYR A 527 18.07 -28.15 30.05
C TYR A 527 18.67 -29.04 28.98
N GLY A 528 19.95 -29.39 29.12
CA GLY A 528 20.71 -30.03 28.05
C GLY A 528 21.39 -31.33 28.48
N VAL A 529 21.54 -32.25 27.54
CA VAL A 529 22.46 -33.39 27.62
C VAL A 529 23.48 -33.28 26.49
N GLU A 530 24.77 -33.30 26.81
CA GLU A 530 25.88 -33.25 25.84
C GLU A 530 26.65 -34.56 25.82
N VAL A 531 26.87 -35.06 24.62
CA VAL A 531 27.82 -36.14 24.33
C VAL A 531 29.13 -35.49 23.94
N ASN A 532 30.13 -35.55 24.83
CA ASN A 532 31.44 -34.97 24.60
C ASN A 532 32.42 -36.04 24.09
N LEU A 533 32.74 -36.02 22.79
CA LEU A 533 33.60 -37.04 22.18
C LEU A 533 35.07 -36.92 22.56
N ASN A 534 35.51 -35.80 23.14
CA ASN A 534 36.90 -35.58 23.54
C ASN A 534 37.19 -36.17 24.92
N THR A 535 36.34 -35.84 25.90
CA THR A 535 36.47 -36.39 27.25
C THR A 535 35.80 -37.74 27.40
N ASN A 536 34.97 -38.13 26.42
CA ASN A 536 34.19 -39.36 26.43
C ASN A 536 33.25 -39.40 27.64
N GLU A 537 32.50 -38.31 27.82
CA GLU A 537 31.59 -38.06 28.94
C GLU A 537 30.21 -37.66 28.43
N LEU A 538 29.18 -38.05 29.19
CA LEU A 538 27.83 -37.51 29.09
C LEU A 538 27.70 -36.42 30.14
N ILE A 539 27.27 -35.23 29.73
CA ILE A 539 27.22 -34.07 30.61
C ILE A 539 25.79 -33.56 30.67
N LEU A 540 25.28 -33.36 31.89
CA LEU A 540 23.98 -32.73 32.14
C LEU A 540 24.17 -31.23 32.37
N TYR A 541 23.43 -30.40 31.64
CA TYR A 541 23.53 -28.94 31.65
C TYR A 541 22.22 -28.25 32.03
N THR A 542 22.36 -27.06 32.58
CA THR A 542 21.33 -26.00 32.53
C THR A 542 21.92 -24.75 31.88
N SER A 543 21.11 -24.06 31.08
CA SER A 543 21.35 -22.69 30.64
C SER A 543 20.23 -21.83 31.21
N VAL A 544 20.57 -20.79 31.97
CA VAL A 544 19.60 -19.82 32.50
C VAL A 544 20.13 -18.42 32.25
N ASN A 545 19.38 -17.60 31.52
CA ASN A 545 19.79 -16.25 31.11
C ASN A 545 21.19 -16.24 30.49
N SER A 546 21.43 -17.15 29.53
CA SER A 546 22.72 -17.37 28.85
C SER A 546 23.87 -17.86 29.75
N THR A 547 23.61 -18.17 31.02
CA THR A 547 24.60 -18.75 31.93
C THR A 547 24.53 -20.26 31.88
N LEU A 548 25.52 -20.89 31.24
CA LEU A 548 25.65 -22.34 31.18
C LEU A 548 26.29 -22.89 32.47
N ARG A 549 25.71 -23.95 33.02
CA ARG A 549 26.24 -24.69 34.18
C ARG A 549 26.17 -26.19 33.97
N THR A 550 27.27 -26.88 34.29
CA THR A 550 27.30 -28.33 34.43
C THR A 550 26.63 -28.74 35.74
N LEU A 551 25.62 -29.59 35.66
CA LEU A 551 24.88 -30.12 36.81
C LEU A 551 25.46 -31.45 37.28
N ASP A 552 25.75 -32.36 36.35
CA ASP A 552 26.34 -33.66 36.62
C ASP A 552 27.11 -34.19 35.39
N THR A 553 27.95 -35.21 35.58
CA THR A 553 28.76 -35.82 34.52
C THR A 553 28.92 -37.33 34.75
N ALA A 554 28.86 -38.11 33.67
CA ALA A 554 29.06 -39.55 33.70
C ALA A 554 30.03 -40.00 32.60
N ASP A 555 30.86 -40.99 32.90
CA ASP A 555 31.76 -41.61 31.91
C ASP A 555 30.94 -42.33 30.83
N LEU A 556 31.33 -42.16 29.56
CA LEU A 556 30.79 -42.91 28.43
C LEU A 556 31.79 -43.97 27.93
N ASP A 557 31.28 -44.99 27.26
CA ASP A 557 32.06 -45.86 26.38
C ASP A 557 31.60 -45.63 24.94
N MET A 558 31.96 -44.47 24.40
CA MET A 558 31.52 -44.06 23.07
C MET A 558 32.35 -44.73 21.98
N ASP A 559 31.66 -45.28 20.99
CA ASP A 559 32.18 -45.83 19.74
C ASP A 559 31.34 -45.32 18.56
N THR A 560 31.48 -45.95 17.39
CA THR A 560 30.74 -45.57 16.17
C THR A 560 29.43 -46.36 15.99
N ASP A 561 29.08 -47.22 16.95
CA ASP A 561 27.82 -47.97 16.91
C ASP A 561 26.67 -47.10 17.41
N TRP A 562 25.43 -47.53 17.12
CA TRP A 562 24.23 -46.80 17.52
C TRP A 562 24.06 -46.80 19.03
N LYS A 563 23.73 -45.63 19.58
CA LYS A 563 23.34 -45.43 20.97
C LYS A 563 21.90 -44.94 21.05
N ASP A 564 21.16 -45.41 22.05
CA ASP A 564 19.83 -44.93 22.39
C ASP A 564 19.94 -43.97 23.58
N LEU A 565 19.30 -42.81 23.46
CA LEU A 565 19.22 -41.75 24.46
C LEU A 565 17.78 -41.57 24.91
N ARG A 566 17.60 -41.50 26.23
CA ARG A 566 16.37 -41.04 26.86
C ARG A 566 16.69 -39.87 27.78
N PHE A 567 16.01 -38.73 27.61
CA PHE A 567 16.20 -37.52 28.41
C PHE A 567 14.85 -36.94 28.81
N ARG A 568 14.65 -36.66 30.10
CA ARG A 568 13.36 -36.26 30.68
C ARG A 568 13.51 -35.04 31.56
N VAL A 569 12.58 -34.10 31.41
CA VAL A 569 12.36 -32.96 32.31
C VAL A 569 10.96 -33.08 32.92
N GLU A 570 10.89 -33.23 34.24
CA GLU A 570 9.65 -33.40 35.00
C GLU A 570 9.68 -32.51 36.25
N GLY A 571 9.01 -31.35 36.18
CA GLY A 571 9.01 -30.32 37.22
C GLY A 571 10.42 -29.76 37.41
N ASN A 572 11.02 -30.02 38.57
CA ASN A 572 12.41 -29.66 38.88
C ASN A 572 13.38 -30.86 38.84
N VAL A 573 13.00 -31.96 38.20
CA VAL A 573 13.84 -33.16 38.11
C VAL A 573 14.25 -33.43 36.66
N LEU A 574 15.55 -33.59 36.45
CA LEU A 574 16.16 -33.97 35.17
C LEU A 574 16.63 -35.42 35.24
N LYS A 575 16.25 -36.24 34.25
CA LYS A 575 16.69 -37.62 34.16
C LYS A 575 17.26 -37.92 32.78
N ALA A 576 18.39 -38.59 32.69
CA ALA A 576 18.88 -39.07 31.39
C ALA A 576 19.60 -40.41 31.50
N SER A 577 19.54 -41.19 30.42
CA SER A 577 20.27 -42.44 30.26
C SER A 577 20.69 -42.62 28.81
N LEU A 578 21.89 -43.17 28.61
CA LEU A 578 22.45 -43.53 27.31
C LEU A 578 22.94 -44.99 27.34
N TRP A 579 22.61 -45.79 26.33
CA TRP A 579 23.03 -47.20 26.23
C TRP A 579 23.25 -47.62 24.76
N ASN A 580 23.83 -48.80 24.53
CA ASN A 580 24.01 -49.34 23.18
C ASN A 580 22.65 -49.77 22.60
N ALA A 581 22.37 -49.44 21.34
CA ALA A 581 21.08 -49.73 20.72
C ALA A 581 20.78 -51.24 20.53
N ASP A 582 21.78 -52.11 20.69
CA ASP A 582 21.63 -53.57 20.69
C ASP A 582 21.44 -54.19 22.09
N GLU A 583 21.46 -53.36 23.14
CA GLU A 583 21.19 -53.73 24.53
C GLU A 583 19.76 -53.32 24.95
N ASP A 584 19.23 -53.98 25.99
CA ASP A 584 17.94 -53.61 26.59
C ASP A 584 18.07 -52.28 27.35
N GLU A 585 17.00 -51.47 27.37
CA GLU A 585 16.94 -50.22 28.15
C GLU A 585 17.30 -50.49 29.64
N PRO A 586 18.18 -49.69 30.25
CA PRO A 586 18.57 -49.86 31.64
C PRO A 586 17.40 -49.57 32.60
N ASP A 587 17.27 -50.39 33.65
CA ASP A 587 16.26 -50.21 34.71
C ASP A 587 16.51 -48.95 35.58
N GLU A 588 17.75 -48.44 35.62
CA GLU A 588 18.17 -47.29 36.43
C GLU A 588 18.60 -46.12 35.54
N TRP A 589 18.28 -44.89 35.96
CA TRP A 589 18.70 -43.68 35.27
C TRP A 589 20.18 -43.38 35.53
N MET A 590 20.91 -42.96 34.50
CA MET A 590 22.30 -42.51 34.64
C MET A 590 22.36 -41.18 35.41
N PHE A 591 21.43 -40.27 35.12
CA PHE A 591 21.17 -39.06 35.89
C PHE A 591 19.75 -39.08 36.46
N ASP A 592 19.61 -38.73 37.73
CA ASP A 592 18.35 -38.42 38.40
C ASP A 592 18.61 -37.21 39.32
N TYR A 593 18.57 -36.02 38.72
CA TYR A 593 19.06 -34.77 39.30
C TYR A 593 17.91 -33.84 39.66
N THR A 594 17.86 -33.35 40.90
CA THR A 594 16.90 -32.31 41.32
C THR A 594 17.54 -30.93 41.24
N LEU A 595 16.94 -30.05 40.45
CA LEU A 595 17.40 -28.68 40.23
C LEU A 595 17.37 -27.85 41.53
N ALA A 596 18.41 -27.03 41.71
CA ALA A 596 18.42 -25.98 42.72
C ALA A 596 17.59 -24.77 42.25
N ASP A 597 17.10 -23.96 43.20
CA ASP A 597 16.21 -22.82 42.89
C ASP A 597 16.77 -21.84 41.84
N ASN A 598 18.09 -21.66 41.80
CA ASN A 598 18.79 -20.78 40.85
C ASN A 598 19.02 -21.40 39.46
N ASP A 599 18.78 -22.69 39.31
CA ASP A 599 18.90 -23.44 38.05
C ASP A 599 17.50 -23.70 37.43
N ILE A 600 16.42 -23.25 38.08
CA ILE A 600 15.05 -23.32 37.58
C ILE A 600 14.79 -22.18 36.59
N ILE A 601 14.34 -22.52 35.38
CA ILE A 601 13.93 -21.55 34.36
C ILE A 601 12.59 -20.93 34.78
N ALA A 602 12.48 -19.60 34.65
CA ALA A 602 11.32 -18.84 35.13
C ALA A 602 10.03 -19.16 34.35
N ASP A 603 10.11 -19.25 33.01
CA ASP A 603 9.06 -19.80 32.16
C ASP A 603 9.49 -21.21 31.73
N PRO A 604 8.90 -22.27 32.30
CA PRO A 604 9.32 -23.64 32.05
C PRO A 604 8.86 -24.18 30.68
N ARG A 605 8.13 -23.38 29.89
CA ARG A 605 7.71 -23.79 28.55
C ARG A 605 8.88 -23.65 27.59
N GLY A 606 9.07 -24.66 26.75
CA GLY A 606 10.05 -24.58 25.67
C GLY A 606 9.97 -25.73 24.69
N ARG A 607 10.92 -25.74 23.76
CA ARG A 607 10.94 -26.64 22.61
C ARG A 607 12.13 -27.60 22.71
N PHE A 608 12.12 -28.61 21.84
CA PHE A 608 13.29 -29.44 21.59
C PHE A 608 14.27 -28.72 20.64
N LEU A 609 15.51 -28.57 21.09
CA LEU A 609 16.60 -28.03 20.27
C LEU A 609 17.74 -29.05 20.18
N LEU A 610 18.38 -29.11 19.01
CA LEU A 610 19.49 -30.01 18.72
C LEU A 610 20.66 -29.21 18.16
N SER A 611 21.87 -29.47 18.65
CA SER A 611 23.08 -28.87 18.07
C SER A 611 24.25 -29.84 18.03
N ALA A 612 25.03 -29.73 16.96
CA ALA A 612 26.30 -30.43 16.76
C ALA A 612 27.40 -29.40 16.53
N ILE A 613 28.56 -29.58 17.16
CA ILE A 613 29.67 -28.62 17.10
C ILE A 613 31.01 -29.33 16.93
N ASN A 614 31.85 -28.79 16.06
CA ASN A 614 33.19 -29.25 15.77
C ASN A 614 34.21 -28.14 16.09
N PHE A 615 35.09 -28.38 17.06
CA PHE A 615 36.18 -27.46 17.41
C PHE A 615 37.50 -27.84 16.75
N THR A 616 37.59 -28.98 16.05
CA THR A 616 38.84 -29.45 15.45
C THR A 616 39.00 -28.97 14.00
N GLN A 617 40.24 -28.69 13.59
CA GLN A 617 40.64 -28.36 12.21
C GLN A 617 41.07 -29.62 11.42
N LEU A 618 40.99 -30.81 12.04
CA LEU A 618 41.60 -32.02 11.50
C LEU A 618 40.69 -32.77 10.52
N ASN A 619 39.41 -32.88 10.86
CA ASN A 619 38.44 -33.67 10.13
C ASN A 619 37.02 -33.20 10.43
N ASP A 620 36.14 -33.47 9.47
CA ASP A 620 34.70 -33.33 9.61
C ASP A 620 34.17 -34.40 10.60
N VAL A 621 32.94 -34.23 11.06
CA VAL A 621 32.22 -35.24 11.86
C VAL A 621 30.81 -35.37 11.36
N THR A 622 30.33 -36.60 11.30
CA THR A 622 28.97 -36.91 10.89
C THR A 622 28.21 -37.51 12.05
N PHE A 623 27.21 -36.79 12.56
CA PHE A 623 26.22 -37.35 13.47
C PHE A 623 25.04 -37.87 12.66
N ASN A 624 24.67 -39.14 12.88
CA ASN A 624 23.46 -39.71 12.29
C ASN A 624 22.43 -39.89 13.40
N LEU A 625 21.20 -39.47 13.16
CA LEU A 625 20.07 -39.55 14.06
C LEU A 625 18.95 -40.40 13.46
N ASP A 626 18.17 -41.00 14.35
CA ASP A 626 16.99 -41.78 14.01
C ASP A 626 15.98 -41.70 15.18
N ASN A 627 14.69 -41.90 14.88
CA ASN A 627 13.58 -41.98 15.83
C ASN A 627 13.57 -40.87 16.89
N VAL A 628 13.57 -39.59 16.50
CA VAL A 628 13.38 -38.49 17.45
C VAL A 628 11.91 -38.46 17.88
N LEU A 629 11.65 -38.66 19.16
CA LEU A 629 10.33 -38.62 19.78
C LEU A 629 10.38 -37.70 21.00
N VAL A 630 9.52 -36.68 21.04
CA VAL A 630 9.32 -35.82 22.21
C VAL A 630 7.89 -35.97 22.69
N GLU A 631 7.70 -36.48 23.89
CA GLU A 631 6.39 -36.63 24.54
C GLU A 631 6.10 -35.46 25.48
N ASP A 632 4.90 -34.90 25.41
CA ASP A 632 4.38 -33.99 26.44
C ASP A 632 3.90 -34.82 27.65
N LEU A 633 4.48 -34.52 28.82
CA LEU A 633 4.15 -35.19 30.07
C LEU A 633 3.03 -34.46 30.86
N GLY A 634 2.52 -33.35 30.31
CA GLY A 634 1.49 -32.51 30.92
C GLY A 634 2.02 -31.63 32.06
N GLU A 635 1.13 -30.94 32.74
CA GLU A 635 1.48 -30.09 33.89
C GLU A 635 1.73 -30.93 35.15
N VAL A 636 2.86 -30.70 35.84
CA VAL A 636 3.22 -31.35 37.11
C VAL A 636 3.63 -30.30 38.15
N GLU A 637 3.16 -30.42 39.40
CA GLU A 637 3.51 -29.49 40.48
C GLU A 637 5.00 -29.62 40.89
N TYR A 638 5.70 -28.49 40.99
CA TYR A 638 7.07 -28.43 41.51
C TYR A 638 7.15 -29.00 42.93
N SER A 639 8.09 -29.92 43.15
CA SER A 639 8.34 -30.52 44.47
C SER A 639 9.50 -29.81 45.17
N ASP A 640 9.33 -29.41 46.43
CA ASP A 640 10.49 -28.95 47.22
C ASP A 640 11.48 -30.11 47.45
N ALA A 641 12.73 -29.79 47.85
CA ALA A 641 13.76 -30.79 48.17
C ALA A 641 13.37 -31.79 49.30
N GLN A 642 12.17 -31.68 49.87
CA GLN A 642 11.59 -32.57 50.89
C GLN A 642 10.32 -33.30 50.41
N GLY A 643 9.89 -33.14 49.15
CA GLY A 643 8.75 -33.82 48.55
C GLY A 643 7.38 -33.23 48.90
N THR A 644 7.30 -31.93 49.24
CA THR A 644 6.03 -31.22 49.46
C THR A 644 5.65 -30.39 48.22
N PRO A 645 4.38 -30.38 47.79
CA PRO A 645 3.97 -29.56 46.64
C PRO A 645 4.01 -28.06 46.95
N GLY A 646 4.66 -27.27 46.10
CA GLY A 646 4.84 -25.82 46.24
C GLY A 646 4.53 -25.05 44.94
N LYS A 647 4.05 -23.80 45.09
CA LYS A 647 3.72 -22.89 43.97
C LYS A 647 4.99 -22.39 43.24
N PRO A 648 4.87 -21.94 41.96
CA PRO A 648 5.96 -21.33 41.21
C PRO A 648 6.61 -20.18 41.98
N VAL A 649 7.93 -20.10 41.91
CA VAL A 649 8.73 -19.04 42.52
C VAL A 649 8.53 -17.76 41.70
N SER A 650 8.11 -16.68 42.36
CA SER A 650 8.08 -15.34 41.74
C SER A 650 9.50 -14.89 41.39
N SER A 651 9.68 -14.27 40.22
CA SER A 651 10.96 -13.80 39.65
C SER A 651 12.00 -13.37 40.70
N PRO A 652 13.25 -13.84 40.60
CA PRO A 652 14.32 -13.37 41.49
C PRO A 652 14.66 -11.91 41.18
N ASP A 653 14.75 -11.11 42.24
CA ASP A 653 15.37 -9.78 42.25
C ASP A 653 16.86 -9.96 41.85
N SER A 654 17.25 -9.37 40.73
CA SER A 654 18.55 -9.54 40.05
C SER A 654 19.75 -8.93 40.78
N SER A 655 19.62 -8.59 42.06
CA SER A 655 20.64 -7.85 42.81
C SER A 655 21.56 -8.69 43.71
N GLN A 656 21.42 -10.02 43.78
CA GLN A 656 22.32 -10.88 44.60
C GLN A 656 22.56 -12.27 44.00
N ALA A 657 23.48 -12.41 43.06
CA ALA A 657 24.03 -13.70 42.65
C ALA A 657 25.53 -13.61 42.35
N GLU A 658 26.33 -13.30 43.36
CA GLU A 658 27.79 -13.52 43.33
C GLU A 658 28.21 -14.15 44.66
N GLU A 659 28.47 -15.46 44.63
CA GLU A 659 29.62 -16.13 45.26
C GLU A 659 29.40 -17.65 45.16
N ASP A 660 30.40 -18.35 44.62
CA ASP A 660 30.55 -19.83 44.49
C ASP A 660 29.96 -20.53 43.24
N ALA A 661 30.32 -20.09 42.02
CA ALA A 661 30.14 -20.88 40.79
C ALA A 661 31.49 -21.25 40.15
N GLU A 662 31.73 -22.55 39.88
CA GLU A 662 32.78 -22.97 38.92
C GLU A 662 32.28 -22.63 37.50
N VAL A 663 32.63 -21.44 37.03
CA VAL A 663 32.42 -21.00 35.65
C VAL A 663 33.36 -21.81 34.74
N ILE A 664 32.81 -22.43 33.70
CA ILE A 664 33.57 -23.23 32.74
C ILE A 664 34.58 -22.32 32.02
N HIS A 665 35.87 -22.62 32.18
CA HIS A 665 36.95 -21.94 31.47
C HIS A 665 37.23 -22.62 30.13
N PHE A 666 36.93 -21.93 29.03
CA PHE A 666 37.38 -22.30 27.70
C PHE A 666 38.92 -22.20 27.58
N GLU A 667 39.55 -23.00 26.71
CA GLU A 667 41.00 -22.92 26.48
C GLU A 667 41.40 -21.51 25.99
N LYS A 668 42.57 -21.00 26.40
CA LYS A 668 42.99 -19.61 26.10
C LYS A 668 42.98 -19.27 24.60
N GLU A 669 43.40 -20.21 23.76
CA GLU A 669 43.40 -20.04 22.30
C GLU A 669 41.97 -20.03 21.72
N HIS A 670 41.04 -20.75 22.36
CA HIS A 670 39.62 -20.70 22.03
C HIS A 670 38.97 -19.40 22.51
N LEU A 671 39.33 -18.89 23.70
CA LEU A 671 38.88 -17.59 24.20
C LEU A 671 39.33 -16.43 23.29
N GLU A 672 40.59 -16.43 22.83
CA GLU A 672 41.09 -15.40 21.90
C GLU A 672 40.35 -15.41 20.55
N LEU A 673 39.92 -16.60 20.08
CA LEU A 673 39.13 -16.73 18.84
C LEU A 673 37.64 -16.44 19.05
N MET A 674 37.08 -16.80 20.21
CA MET A 674 35.71 -16.45 20.60
C MET A 674 35.55 -14.95 20.84
N GLU A 675 36.53 -14.29 21.47
CA GLU A 675 36.56 -12.82 21.58
C GLU A 675 36.58 -12.16 20.20
N LYS A 676 37.28 -12.77 19.23
CA LYS A 676 37.28 -12.30 17.84
C LYS A 676 35.93 -12.51 17.16
N GLU A 677 35.28 -13.67 17.35
CA GLU A 677 33.92 -13.95 16.85
C GLU A 677 32.85 -13.08 17.50
N GLU A 678 32.91 -12.86 18.81
CA GLU A 678 32.02 -11.96 19.54
C GLU A 678 32.23 -10.51 19.06
N LEU A 679 33.46 -10.10 18.74
CA LEU A 679 33.74 -8.83 18.06
C LEU A 679 33.17 -8.78 16.63
N TYR A 680 33.26 -9.87 15.85
CA TYR A 680 32.62 -9.96 14.52
C TYR A 680 31.09 -9.77 14.61
N MET A 681 30.47 -10.16 15.72
CA MET A 681 29.03 -10.08 15.94
C MET A 681 28.58 -8.75 16.58
N ASP A 682 29.34 -8.22 17.54
CA ASP A 682 29.07 -6.93 18.18
C ASP A 682 29.38 -5.75 17.21
N GLU A 683 30.36 -5.88 16.30
CA GLU A 683 30.63 -4.87 15.27
C GLU A 683 29.69 -4.95 14.05
N GLU A 684 28.97 -6.07 13.86
CA GLU A 684 27.81 -6.13 12.95
C GLU A 684 26.65 -5.24 13.44
N GLU A 685 26.65 -4.73 14.69
CA GLU A 685 25.65 -3.78 15.18
C GLU A 685 25.73 -2.39 14.52
N MET A 686 26.83 -2.05 13.81
CA MET A 686 26.82 -0.96 12.81
C MET A 686 26.26 -1.47 11.46
N GLY A 687 25.11 -2.14 11.51
CA GLY A 687 24.44 -2.73 10.36
C GLY A 687 23.81 -1.69 9.43
N ALA A 688 23.24 -2.16 8.32
CA ALA A 688 22.48 -1.31 7.40
C ALA A 688 21.30 -0.62 8.13
N ASP A 689 21.40 0.69 8.38
CA ASP A 689 20.23 1.46 8.79
C ASP A 689 19.31 1.59 7.58
N GLU A 690 18.33 0.71 7.45
CA GLU A 690 17.41 0.65 6.31
C GLU A 690 16.33 1.73 6.38
N SER A 691 16.07 2.35 5.23
CA SER A 691 15.10 3.43 5.12
C SER A 691 14.41 3.43 3.76
N THR A 692 13.32 4.16 3.70
CA THR A 692 12.38 4.22 2.58
C THR A 692 11.68 5.57 2.68
N ILE A 693 10.96 5.95 1.63
CA ILE A 693 9.97 7.03 1.67
C ILE A 693 8.59 6.50 1.31
N HIS A 694 7.55 7.04 1.93
CA HIS A 694 6.17 6.79 1.52
C HIS A 694 5.42 8.09 1.20
N LEU A 695 4.49 8.03 0.26
CA LEU A 695 3.54 9.09 -0.03
C LEU A 695 2.16 8.52 -0.35
N SER A 696 1.14 9.27 0.05
CA SER A 696 -0.26 9.02 -0.30
C SER A 696 -0.82 10.27 -0.97
N VAL A 697 -1.45 10.10 -2.14
CA VAL A 697 -2.05 11.20 -2.91
C VAL A 697 -3.44 10.78 -3.39
N SER A 698 -4.40 11.69 -3.35
CA SER A 698 -5.68 11.54 -4.03
C SER A 698 -6.01 12.81 -4.82
N ASP A 699 -6.86 12.68 -5.84
CA ASP A 699 -7.38 13.83 -6.58
C ASP A 699 -8.89 14.04 -6.34
N ARG A 700 -9.43 15.12 -6.91
CA ARG A 700 -10.85 15.46 -6.80
C ARG A 700 -11.79 14.54 -7.57
N ASP A 701 -11.26 13.75 -8.50
CA ASP A 701 -12.03 12.81 -9.31
C ASP A 701 -12.09 11.42 -8.62
N GLY A 702 -11.41 11.26 -7.48
CA GLY A 702 -11.45 10.08 -6.61
C GLY A 702 -10.30 9.10 -6.83
N ASN A 703 -9.37 9.40 -7.75
CA ASN A 703 -8.21 8.53 -7.95
C ASN A 703 -7.29 8.59 -6.73
N VAL A 704 -6.65 7.47 -6.42
CA VAL A 704 -5.78 7.33 -5.24
C VAL A 704 -4.48 6.68 -5.65
N VAL A 705 -3.36 7.22 -5.16
CA VAL A 705 -2.02 6.63 -5.31
C VAL A 705 -1.37 6.49 -3.95
N SER A 706 -0.95 5.26 -3.65
CA SER A 706 -0.13 4.90 -2.50
C SER A 706 1.22 4.42 -3.01
N TYR A 707 2.29 5.15 -2.73
CA TYR A 707 3.59 4.88 -3.33
C TYR A 707 4.72 4.83 -2.31
N THR A 708 5.37 3.68 -2.24
CA THR A 708 6.53 3.43 -1.38
C THR A 708 7.77 3.28 -2.25
N SER A 709 8.82 4.06 -1.99
CA SER A 709 10.05 4.10 -2.79
C SER A 709 11.29 4.03 -1.91
N THR A 710 12.35 3.37 -2.36
CA THR A 710 13.53 3.10 -1.54
C THR A 710 14.83 2.99 -2.35
N ILE A 711 15.95 3.39 -1.74
CA ILE A 711 17.31 2.98 -2.12
C ILE A 711 17.91 1.92 -1.17
N VAL A 712 17.05 1.31 -0.34
CA VAL A 712 17.27 0.25 0.65
C VAL A 712 17.89 0.72 1.96
N SER A 713 19.19 0.98 2.00
CA SER A 713 19.81 1.60 3.18
C SER A 713 19.67 3.12 3.13
N ILE A 714 19.67 3.81 4.28
CA ILE A 714 19.93 5.25 4.33
C ILE A 714 21.21 5.48 3.53
N GLY A 715 21.18 6.29 2.49
CA GLY A 715 22.31 6.58 1.60
C GLY A 715 22.63 5.53 0.53
N GLY A 716 21.85 4.44 0.44
CA GLY A 716 22.06 3.35 -0.51
C GLY A 716 23.47 2.74 -0.39
N ASN A 717 24.15 2.57 -1.53
CA ASN A 717 25.54 2.09 -1.55
C ASN A 717 26.58 3.19 -1.23
N GLY A 718 26.14 4.44 -0.98
CA GLY A 718 26.98 5.59 -0.68
C GLY A 718 27.53 6.34 -1.89
N MET A 719 27.32 5.85 -3.11
CA MET A 719 27.85 6.45 -4.34
C MET A 719 26.84 7.39 -4.99
N VAL A 720 27.19 8.67 -5.08
CA VAL A 720 26.55 9.63 -5.99
C VAL A 720 27.10 9.41 -7.40
N VAL A 721 26.23 9.31 -8.39
CA VAL A 721 26.63 9.26 -9.81
C VAL A 721 27.25 10.61 -10.19
N PRO A 722 28.53 10.66 -10.64
CA PRO A 722 29.22 11.91 -10.99
C PRO A 722 28.42 12.75 -11.98
N ASP A 723 28.39 14.07 -11.79
CA ASP A 723 27.67 15.05 -12.62
C ASP A 723 26.13 14.81 -12.74
N ARG A 724 25.55 13.87 -11.97
CA ARG A 724 24.10 13.54 -12.00
C ARG A 724 23.39 13.74 -10.66
N GLY A 725 24.12 13.79 -9.55
CA GLY A 725 23.59 14.27 -8.25
C GLY A 725 22.61 13.34 -7.53
N PHE A 726 22.50 12.06 -7.88
CA PHE A 726 21.67 11.09 -7.16
C PHE A 726 22.45 9.88 -6.65
N LEU A 727 22.00 9.31 -5.52
CA LEU A 727 22.56 8.12 -4.89
C LEU A 727 22.04 6.83 -5.53
N LEU A 728 22.91 5.81 -5.59
CA LEU A 728 22.57 4.47 -6.05
C LEU A 728 22.14 3.54 -4.91
N ASN A 729 21.19 2.66 -5.19
CA ASN A 729 20.73 1.65 -4.24
C ASN A 729 21.77 0.57 -3.93
N ASN A 730 21.57 -0.16 -2.83
CA ASN A 730 22.33 -1.35 -2.47
C ASN A 730 21.43 -2.59 -2.30
N ALA A 731 20.41 -2.76 -3.16
CA ALA A 731 19.29 -3.66 -2.93
C ALA A 731 19.60 -5.18 -2.81
N LEU A 732 20.86 -5.57 -3.02
CA LEU A 732 21.32 -6.97 -2.95
C LEU A 732 22.26 -7.25 -1.78
N TYR A 733 22.59 -6.26 -0.92
CA TYR A 733 23.62 -6.43 0.11
C TYR A 733 23.35 -7.60 1.06
N GLY A 734 22.08 -7.82 1.42
CA GLY A 734 21.62 -8.90 2.29
C GLY A 734 21.37 -10.24 1.59
N ARG A 735 21.65 -10.36 0.28
CA ARG A 735 21.38 -11.58 -0.51
C ARG A 735 22.62 -12.47 -0.55
N ILE A 736 22.77 -13.25 0.52
CA ILE A 736 23.84 -14.24 0.70
C ILE A 736 23.26 -15.68 0.69
N PRO A 737 24.03 -16.69 0.26
CA PRO A 737 23.52 -18.05 0.03
C PRO A 737 23.42 -18.87 1.33
N VAL A 738 22.79 -18.32 2.37
CA VAL A 738 22.56 -18.99 3.68
C VAL A 738 21.33 -19.90 3.68
N GLN A 739 20.46 -19.75 2.68
CA GLN A 739 19.26 -20.58 2.47
C GLN A 739 19.51 -21.60 1.36
N PRO A 740 18.73 -22.69 1.27
CA PRO A 740 18.88 -23.64 0.19
C PRO A 740 18.58 -23.01 -1.19
N PRO A 741 19.15 -23.53 -2.29
CA PRO A 741 19.01 -22.93 -3.62
C PRO A 741 17.58 -22.79 -4.16
N ASN A 742 16.62 -23.54 -3.61
CA ASN A 742 15.19 -23.46 -3.95
C ASN A 742 14.42 -22.41 -3.13
N HIS A 743 15.02 -21.82 -2.09
CA HIS A 743 14.37 -20.80 -1.27
C HIS A 743 14.02 -19.55 -2.10
N PRO A 744 12.85 -18.91 -1.92
CA PRO A 744 12.43 -17.75 -2.72
C PRO A 744 13.44 -16.61 -2.75
N ASN A 745 14.14 -16.41 -1.63
CA ASN A 745 15.12 -15.32 -1.46
C ASN A 745 16.59 -15.70 -1.71
N TYR A 746 16.86 -16.88 -2.27
CA TYR A 746 18.21 -17.28 -2.64
C TYR A 746 18.79 -16.34 -3.72
N PRO A 747 20.08 -15.96 -3.67
CA PRO A 747 20.68 -15.02 -4.64
C PRO A 747 20.68 -15.57 -6.06
N ARG A 748 20.09 -14.82 -7.00
CA ARG A 748 19.97 -15.22 -8.42
C ARG A 748 20.18 -14.03 -9.38
N PRO A 749 20.80 -14.27 -10.55
CA PRO A 749 20.88 -13.26 -11.60
C PRO A 749 19.48 -12.79 -12.04
N GLY A 750 19.27 -11.48 -12.17
CA GLY A 750 18.00 -10.93 -12.66
C GLY A 750 16.84 -10.93 -11.66
N MET A 751 17.04 -11.32 -10.39
CA MET A 751 15.96 -11.35 -9.40
C MET A 751 15.61 -9.95 -8.86
N ARG A 752 14.35 -9.76 -8.47
CA ARG A 752 13.88 -8.66 -7.63
C ARG A 752 13.91 -9.14 -6.17
N SER A 753 14.80 -8.57 -5.38
CA SER A 753 14.88 -8.86 -3.94
C SER A 753 13.55 -8.62 -3.25
N MET A 754 13.08 -9.61 -2.47
CA MET A 754 11.87 -9.47 -1.65
C MET A 754 11.91 -8.20 -0.80
N SER A 755 10.77 -7.53 -0.75
CA SER A 755 10.60 -6.23 -0.11
C SER A 755 9.52 -6.26 0.96
N SER A 756 9.61 -5.31 1.90
CA SER A 756 8.61 -5.03 2.94
C SER A 756 7.74 -3.82 2.61
N MET A 757 7.94 -3.19 1.45
CA MET A 757 7.17 -2.03 1.02
C MET A 757 5.68 -2.38 0.90
N SER A 758 4.82 -1.75 1.70
CA SER A 758 3.40 -2.10 1.80
C SER A 758 2.48 -0.90 1.57
N PRO A 759 2.49 -0.28 0.37
CA PRO A 759 1.42 0.64 0.01
C PRO A 759 0.08 -0.11 0.07
N THR A 760 -0.89 0.46 0.77
CA THR A 760 -2.14 -0.22 1.11
C THR A 760 -3.33 0.71 0.87
N LEU A 761 -4.38 0.17 0.26
CA LEU A 761 -5.66 0.83 0.03
C LEU A 761 -6.78 0.00 0.65
N VAL A 762 -7.73 0.67 1.29
CA VAL A 762 -8.89 0.06 1.94
C VAL A 762 -10.16 0.68 1.39
N MET A 763 -11.10 -0.18 1.01
CA MET A 763 -12.41 0.19 0.50
C MET A 763 -13.51 -0.32 1.42
N GLU A 764 -14.63 0.40 1.47
CA GLU A 764 -15.89 -0.01 2.10
C GLU A 764 -17.03 0.26 1.12
N ASP A 765 -17.84 -0.75 0.81
CA ASP A 765 -18.94 -0.65 -0.16
C ASP A 765 -18.53 -0.01 -1.51
N GLY A 766 -17.33 -0.33 -2.00
CA GLY A 766 -16.78 0.18 -3.26
C GLY A 766 -16.22 1.61 -3.20
N ASN A 767 -16.18 2.25 -2.04
CA ASN A 767 -15.61 3.59 -1.87
C ASN A 767 -14.30 3.53 -1.09
N PRO A 768 -13.27 4.33 -1.44
CA PRO A 768 -12.06 4.39 -0.65
C PRO A 768 -12.37 4.97 0.73
N VAL A 769 -11.85 4.35 1.78
CA VAL A 769 -11.97 4.83 3.18
C VAL A 769 -10.62 5.15 3.80
N LEU A 770 -9.56 4.46 3.38
CA LEU A 770 -8.20 4.70 3.86
C LEU A 770 -7.16 4.29 2.81
N THR A 771 -6.15 5.12 2.58
CA THR A 771 -4.87 4.70 1.98
C THR A 771 -3.75 5.04 2.94
N LEU A 772 -2.74 4.19 3.02
CA LEU A 772 -1.57 4.43 3.84
C LEU A 772 -0.37 3.56 3.45
N GLY A 773 0.78 3.91 4.01
CA GLY A 773 2.01 3.16 3.96
C GLY A 773 3.07 3.79 4.86
N ALA A 774 4.24 3.18 4.94
CA ALA A 774 5.30 3.64 5.83
C ALA A 774 6.69 3.25 5.28
N PRO A 775 7.73 3.97 5.69
CA PRO A 775 9.10 3.49 5.66
C PRO A 775 9.42 2.64 6.90
N GLY A 776 10.57 1.94 6.89
CA GLY A 776 11.10 1.23 8.06
C GLY A 776 11.35 -0.27 7.89
N SER A 777 11.91 -0.71 6.76
CA SER A 777 12.30 -2.11 6.53
C SER A 777 11.16 -3.10 6.86
N ASP A 778 11.46 -4.21 7.52
CA ASP A 778 10.50 -5.23 7.95
C ASP A 778 9.46 -4.70 8.97
N THR A 779 9.69 -3.55 9.62
CA THR A 779 8.69 -2.95 10.52
C THR A 779 7.55 -2.25 9.78
N ILE A 780 7.66 -2.06 8.45
CA ILE A 780 6.60 -1.46 7.63
C ILE A 780 5.28 -2.22 7.80
N LEU A 781 5.33 -3.55 7.72
CA LEU A 781 4.14 -4.40 7.77
C LEU A 781 3.39 -4.25 9.09
N THR A 782 4.11 -4.32 10.21
CA THR A 782 3.54 -4.18 11.55
C THR A 782 3.06 -2.75 11.81
N THR A 783 3.76 -1.75 11.28
CA THR A 783 3.39 -0.33 11.37
C THR A 783 2.08 -0.05 10.64
N VAL A 784 1.99 -0.45 9.37
CA VAL A 784 0.78 -0.29 8.55
C VAL A 784 -0.39 -1.02 9.20
N LEU A 785 -0.19 -2.27 9.61
CA LEU A 785 -1.23 -3.06 10.26
C LEU A 785 -1.72 -2.44 11.57
N GLN A 786 -0.83 -1.99 12.46
CA GLN A 786 -1.23 -1.39 13.74
C GLN A 786 -2.03 -0.09 13.52
N VAL A 787 -1.61 0.76 12.58
CA VAL A 787 -2.32 2.00 12.25
C VAL A 787 -3.68 1.71 11.60
N MET A 788 -3.75 0.73 10.69
CA MET A 788 -5.03 0.28 10.13
C MET A 788 -5.99 -0.22 11.20
N LEU A 789 -5.53 -1.07 12.13
CA LEU A 789 -6.38 -1.56 13.22
C LEU A 789 -6.82 -0.41 14.14
N ASN A 790 -5.90 0.51 14.50
CA ASN A 790 -6.24 1.68 15.29
C ASN A 790 -7.38 2.50 14.64
N ASN A 791 -7.32 2.73 13.32
CA ASN A 791 -8.34 3.49 12.61
C ASN A 791 -9.64 2.69 12.39
N LEU A 792 -9.56 1.51 11.77
CA LEU A 792 -10.73 0.74 11.33
C LEU A 792 -11.40 -0.04 12.47
N GLU A 793 -10.61 -0.63 13.37
CA GLU A 793 -11.14 -1.47 14.46
C GLU A 793 -11.45 -0.64 15.71
N PHE A 794 -10.56 0.28 16.09
CA PHE A 794 -10.70 1.08 17.31
C PHE A 794 -11.30 2.48 17.08
N GLY A 795 -11.61 2.84 15.82
CA GLY A 795 -12.27 4.10 15.48
C GLY A 795 -11.43 5.35 15.76
N MET A 796 -10.10 5.21 15.84
CA MET A 796 -9.21 6.35 16.06
C MET A 796 -9.09 7.19 14.77
N PRO A 797 -9.23 8.53 14.83
CA PRO A 797 -8.92 9.38 13.70
C PRO A 797 -7.51 9.11 13.17
N ILE A 798 -7.30 9.15 11.86
CA ILE A 798 -6.04 8.65 11.27
C ILE A 798 -4.78 9.35 11.82
N ASN A 799 -4.85 10.64 12.13
CA ASN A 799 -3.75 11.39 12.72
C ASN A 799 -3.39 10.91 14.14
N GLU A 800 -4.39 10.54 14.94
CA GLU A 800 -4.18 9.94 16.27
C GLU A 800 -3.65 8.51 16.15
N ALA A 801 -4.20 7.72 15.22
CA ALA A 801 -3.73 6.37 14.93
C ALA A 801 -2.25 6.34 14.53
N ILE A 802 -1.80 7.32 13.74
CA ILE A 802 -0.39 7.50 13.36
C ILE A 802 0.45 7.91 14.57
N ALA A 803 -0.02 8.84 15.40
CA ALA A 803 0.74 9.34 16.54
C ALA A 803 0.98 8.28 17.64
N GLU A 804 0.07 7.30 17.75
CA GLU A 804 0.09 6.27 18.79
C GLU A 804 1.45 5.51 18.87
N PRO A 805 1.96 5.19 20.08
CA PRO A 805 3.16 4.38 20.23
C PRO A 805 3.01 2.98 19.62
N ARG A 806 4.08 2.50 19.00
CA ARG A 806 4.08 1.24 18.27
C ARG A 806 4.77 0.13 19.04
N ILE A 807 4.21 -1.06 18.90
CA ILE A 807 4.82 -2.31 19.34
C ILE A 807 4.77 -3.30 18.18
N ASN A 808 5.75 -4.18 18.06
CA ASN A 808 5.76 -5.15 16.97
C ASN A 808 6.37 -6.49 17.38
N GLN A 809 5.97 -7.55 16.69
CA GLN A 809 6.56 -8.88 16.79
C GLN A 809 6.70 -9.44 15.38
N ARG A 810 7.95 -9.64 14.95
CA ARG A 810 8.31 -10.04 13.58
C ARG A 810 8.86 -11.46 13.51
N ASN A 811 8.65 -12.24 14.56
CA ASN A 811 9.19 -13.59 14.74
C ASN A 811 10.73 -13.60 14.61
N ASN A 812 11.38 -12.56 15.14
CA ASN A 812 12.83 -12.36 15.07
C ASN A 812 13.61 -13.56 15.64
N PHE A 813 14.89 -13.70 15.27
CA PHE A 813 15.69 -14.85 15.73
C PHE A 813 15.76 -14.96 17.26
N ASN A 814 15.87 -13.83 17.96
CA ASN A 814 15.87 -13.77 19.41
C ASN A 814 14.46 -13.93 20.04
N GLY A 815 13.41 -14.07 19.22
CA GLY A 815 12.01 -14.19 19.66
C GLY A 815 11.41 -12.91 20.26
N LEU A 816 12.18 -11.82 20.34
CA LEU A 816 11.79 -10.60 21.03
C LEU A 816 10.82 -9.77 20.19
N ALA A 817 9.77 -9.30 20.85
CA ALA A 817 8.96 -8.18 20.40
C ALA A 817 9.70 -6.86 20.67
N GLU A 818 9.23 -5.79 20.08
CA GLU A 818 9.85 -4.47 20.13
C GLU A 818 8.82 -3.42 20.56
N TYR A 819 9.26 -2.43 21.33
CA TYR A 819 8.49 -1.22 21.64
C TYR A 819 9.32 0.04 21.40
N GLU A 820 8.65 1.17 21.19
CA GLU A 820 9.31 2.45 20.93
C GLU A 820 9.87 3.11 22.20
N GLN A 821 11.19 3.14 22.34
CA GLN A 821 11.85 3.77 23.49
C GLN A 821 11.61 5.28 23.56
N ILE A 822 11.40 5.94 22.41
CA ILE A 822 11.24 7.40 22.33
C ILE A 822 10.00 7.92 23.08
N PHE A 823 8.99 7.08 23.31
CA PHE A 823 7.78 7.43 24.08
C PHE A 823 7.80 6.88 25.51
N TRP A 824 8.79 6.06 25.86
CA TRP A 824 8.78 5.26 27.09
C TRP A 824 8.67 6.12 28.35
N GLU A 825 9.56 7.11 28.52
CA GLU A 825 9.68 7.87 29.78
C GLU A 825 8.42 8.69 30.14
N ASP A 826 7.72 9.20 29.13
CA ASP A 826 6.58 10.10 29.30
C ASP A 826 5.21 9.43 29.05
N ASN A 827 5.18 8.12 28.80
CA ASN A 827 3.95 7.36 28.52
C ASN A 827 3.76 6.18 29.50
N GLU A 828 3.04 6.46 30.61
CA GLU A 828 2.70 5.45 31.63
C GLU A 828 1.82 4.32 31.06
N GLU A 829 0.95 4.61 30.10
CA GLU A 829 0.07 3.62 29.46
C GLU A 829 0.85 2.60 28.63
N LEU A 830 1.90 3.04 27.91
CA LEU A 830 2.82 2.15 27.21
C LEU A 830 3.57 1.23 28.19
N GLN A 831 4.06 1.78 29.31
CA GLN A 831 4.76 1.00 30.34
C GLN A 831 3.84 -0.05 30.97
N GLU A 832 2.61 0.33 31.32
CA GLU A 832 1.61 -0.60 31.87
C GLU A 832 1.23 -1.68 30.85
N THR A 833 1.07 -1.31 29.57
CA THR A 833 0.73 -2.23 28.49
C THR A 833 1.85 -3.25 28.24
N VAL A 834 3.10 -2.80 28.10
CA VAL A 834 4.27 -3.68 27.94
C VAL A 834 4.40 -4.59 29.15
N GLY A 835 4.32 -4.06 30.38
CA GLY A 835 4.40 -4.89 31.59
C GLY A 835 3.28 -5.93 31.70
N ALA A 836 2.07 -5.61 31.25
CA ALA A 836 0.96 -6.56 31.21
C ALA A 836 1.18 -7.66 30.16
N LEU A 837 1.68 -7.30 28.97
CA LEU A 837 2.05 -8.27 27.92
C LEU A 837 3.21 -9.16 28.35
N GLU A 838 4.22 -8.63 29.05
CA GLU A 838 5.30 -9.43 29.65
C GLU A 838 4.77 -10.43 30.68
N GLY A 839 3.73 -10.04 31.43
CA GLY A 839 2.99 -10.93 32.33
C GLY A 839 2.26 -12.07 31.61
N MET A 840 1.93 -11.89 30.33
CA MET A 840 1.42 -12.94 29.43
C MET A 840 2.55 -13.75 28.75
N GLY A 841 3.82 -13.50 29.09
CA GLY A 841 4.95 -14.24 28.53
C GLY A 841 5.63 -13.59 27.32
N HIS A 842 5.11 -12.46 26.81
CA HIS A 842 5.83 -11.68 25.80
C HIS A 842 7.19 -11.22 26.35
N ARG A 843 8.16 -11.03 25.45
CA ARG A 843 9.50 -10.55 25.79
C ARG A 843 9.84 -9.40 24.86
N PHE A 844 10.26 -8.28 25.42
CA PHE A 844 10.47 -7.06 24.66
C PHE A 844 11.92 -6.60 24.66
N GLN A 845 12.30 -5.96 23.55
CA GLN A 845 13.48 -5.13 23.44
C GLN A 845 13.05 -3.70 23.10
N ALA A 846 13.73 -2.72 23.71
CA ALA A 846 13.54 -1.31 23.40
C ALA A 846 14.15 -0.98 22.03
N VAL A 847 13.38 -0.36 21.13
CA VAL A 847 13.91 0.25 19.91
C VAL A 847 14.48 1.61 20.27
N THR A 848 15.81 1.68 20.41
CA THR A 848 16.55 2.89 20.78
C THR A 848 16.89 3.78 19.59
N ALA A 849 16.55 3.35 18.37
CA ALA A 849 16.79 4.12 17.16
C ALA A 849 16.07 5.48 17.24
N THR A 850 16.80 6.56 17.02
CA THR A 850 16.28 7.95 17.10
C THR A 850 15.08 8.16 16.16
N GLN A 851 15.01 7.41 15.05
CA GLN A 851 13.90 7.46 14.11
C GLN A 851 12.58 6.86 14.62
N GLY A 852 12.58 6.07 15.70
CA GLY A 852 11.40 5.28 16.10
C GLY A 852 11.07 4.16 15.09
N ILE A 853 9.86 3.59 15.19
CA ILE A 853 9.37 2.50 14.34
C ILE A 853 8.49 3.08 13.23
N GLY A 854 9.05 3.35 12.05
CA GLY A 854 8.34 3.85 10.86
C GLY A 854 7.83 5.30 10.94
N ALA A 855 7.39 5.85 9.80
CA ALA A 855 6.79 7.18 9.68
C ALA A 855 5.66 7.18 8.64
N VAL A 856 4.42 7.02 9.10
CA VAL A 856 3.28 6.79 8.22
C VAL A 856 2.88 8.08 7.50
N THR A 857 2.48 7.93 6.23
CA THR A 857 1.63 8.92 5.55
C THR A 857 0.37 8.21 5.07
N ALA A 858 -0.77 8.90 5.18
CA ALA A 858 -2.08 8.33 4.94
C ALA A 858 -3.10 9.38 4.47
N ILE A 859 -4.19 8.91 3.87
CA ILE A 859 -5.39 9.70 3.61
C ILE A 859 -6.59 8.89 4.09
N GLU A 860 -7.34 9.47 5.02
CA GLU A 860 -8.65 8.98 5.44
C GLU A 860 -9.73 9.71 4.64
N PHE A 861 -10.63 8.95 4.01
CA PHE A 861 -11.74 9.49 3.22
C PHE A 861 -12.99 9.53 4.09
N LEU A 862 -13.63 10.69 4.15
CA LEU A 862 -14.73 10.99 5.07
C LEU A 862 -16.04 11.24 4.31
N GLU A 863 -17.14 11.26 5.05
CA GLU A 863 -18.46 11.64 4.52
C GLU A 863 -18.45 13.03 3.84
N ASP A 864 -19.43 13.25 2.95
CA ASP A 864 -19.64 14.49 2.20
C ASP A 864 -18.47 14.87 1.25
N GLY A 865 -17.64 13.90 0.83
CA GLY A 865 -16.51 14.13 -0.08
C GLY A 865 -15.32 14.82 0.58
N LYS A 866 -15.24 14.80 1.91
CA LYS A 866 -14.09 15.30 2.65
C LYS A 866 -12.96 14.28 2.64
N VAL A 867 -11.74 14.79 2.69
CA VAL A 867 -10.53 13.99 2.84
C VAL A 867 -9.70 14.54 4.00
N ARG A 868 -9.07 13.63 4.74
CA ARG A 868 -8.12 13.93 5.81
C ARG A 868 -6.79 13.26 5.52
N PRO A 869 -5.88 13.91 4.78
CA PRO A 869 -4.49 13.52 4.78
C PRO A 869 -3.90 13.68 6.18
N ALA A 870 -3.03 12.75 6.55
CA ALA A 870 -2.23 12.80 7.76
C ALA A 870 -0.85 12.21 7.51
N ALA A 871 0.14 12.77 8.17
CA ALA A 871 1.51 12.33 8.17
C ALA A 871 2.02 12.19 9.60
N GLU A 872 3.12 11.46 9.77
CA GLU A 872 3.79 11.30 11.04
C GLU A 872 4.09 12.66 11.70
N PRO A 873 3.70 12.89 12.97
CA PRO A 873 3.92 14.18 13.62
C PRO A 873 5.34 14.38 14.17
N THR A 874 6.06 13.31 14.50
CA THR A 874 7.30 13.40 15.30
C THR A 874 8.47 12.57 14.78
N ARG A 875 8.23 11.30 14.47
CA ARG A 875 9.28 10.37 14.05
C ARG A 875 9.90 10.86 12.75
N ARG A 876 11.22 10.70 12.61
CA ARG A 876 11.98 11.15 11.42
C ARG A 876 11.81 12.64 11.08
N GLY A 877 11.50 13.49 12.07
CA GLY A 877 11.31 14.93 11.86
C GLY A 877 9.90 15.34 11.46
N GLY A 878 8.96 14.40 11.42
CA GLY A 878 7.59 14.60 11.01
C GLY A 878 7.40 14.69 9.49
N GLY A 879 6.15 14.66 9.04
CA GLY A 879 5.76 14.80 7.65
C GLY A 879 4.83 15.99 7.42
N SER A 880 4.18 16.02 6.27
CA SER A 880 3.29 17.09 5.85
C SER A 880 2.02 16.51 5.21
N ALA A 881 0.89 17.16 5.46
CA ALA A 881 -0.40 16.85 4.89
C ALA A 881 -1.03 18.12 4.29
N MET A 882 -1.59 18.02 3.07
CA MET A 882 -2.21 19.14 2.36
C MET A 882 -3.47 18.71 1.63
N VAL A 883 -4.43 19.63 1.52
CA VAL A 883 -5.67 19.49 0.74
C VAL A 883 -5.79 20.65 -0.26
N GLN A 884 -6.41 20.38 -1.41
CA GLN A 884 -6.61 21.37 -2.47
C GLN A 884 -7.51 22.53 -2.04
N SER A 885 -8.48 22.28 -1.15
CA SER A 885 -9.36 23.34 -0.63
C SER A 885 -9.89 23.05 0.77
N MET A 886 -10.02 24.09 1.59
CA MET A 886 -10.71 24.03 2.89
C MET A 886 -12.23 24.18 2.74
N GLU A 887 -12.70 24.66 1.60
CA GLU A 887 -14.12 24.82 1.25
C GLU A 887 -14.52 23.79 0.18
N PRO A 888 -15.78 23.36 0.10
CA PRO A 888 -16.23 22.44 -0.94
C PRO A 888 -15.93 22.98 -2.34
N LEU A 889 -15.32 22.15 -3.19
CA LEU A 889 -15.03 22.48 -4.58
C LEU A 889 -16.25 22.23 -5.49
N PRO A 890 -16.37 22.95 -6.60
CA PRO A 890 -17.40 22.68 -7.58
C PRO A 890 -17.17 21.33 -8.29
N THR A 891 -18.27 20.61 -8.57
CA THR A 891 -18.32 19.38 -9.36
C THR A 891 -18.97 19.67 -10.71
N VAL A 892 -18.44 19.08 -11.79
CA VAL A 892 -19.00 19.25 -13.14
C VAL A 892 -19.13 17.89 -13.83
N GLU A 893 -20.37 17.40 -13.88
CA GLU A 893 -20.74 16.20 -14.62
C GLU A 893 -21.20 16.54 -16.03
N ARG A 894 -21.06 15.60 -16.97
CA ARG A 894 -21.54 15.77 -18.36
C ARG A 894 -22.44 14.61 -18.77
N ILE A 895 -23.67 14.95 -19.14
CA ILE A 895 -24.65 13.99 -19.66
C ILE A 895 -24.75 14.17 -21.17
N PHE A 896 -24.27 13.19 -21.94
CA PHE A 896 -24.28 13.26 -23.40
C PHE A 896 -24.27 11.90 -24.07
N GLY A 897 -24.82 11.83 -25.28
CA GLY A 897 -24.58 10.72 -26.20
C GLY A 897 -23.97 11.21 -27.51
N ASP A 898 -23.67 10.28 -28.43
CA ASP A 898 -23.05 10.56 -29.73
C ASP A 898 -23.83 11.57 -30.59
N HIS A 899 -25.13 11.72 -30.30
CA HIS A 899 -26.02 12.69 -30.92
C HIS A 899 -27.22 12.99 -30.01
N ARG A 900 -28.02 14.00 -30.35
CA ARG A 900 -29.16 14.49 -29.55
C ARG A 900 -30.19 13.45 -29.08
N ILE A 901 -30.40 12.37 -29.85
CA ILE A 901 -31.34 11.31 -29.47
C ILE A 901 -30.73 10.50 -28.32
N ALA A 902 -29.52 9.97 -28.51
CA ALA A 902 -28.69 9.40 -27.44
C ALA A 902 -28.55 10.32 -26.22
N THR A 903 -28.31 11.62 -26.38
CA THR A 903 -28.27 12.55 -25.21
C THR A 903 -29.59 12.56 -24.43
N ALA A 904 -30.74 12.53 -25.12
CA ALA A 904 -32.03 12.43 -24.44
C ALA A 904 -32.22 11.09 -23.72
N VAL A 905 -31.62 10.01 -24.23
CA VAL A 905 -31.57 8.69 -23.57
C VAL A 905 -30.69 8.74 -22.32
N GLU A 906 -29.49 9.32 -22.37
CA GLU A 906 -28.63 9.44 -21.19
C GLU A 906 -29.26 10.33 -20.11
N ILE A 907 -29.94 11.42 -20.49
CA ILE A 907 -30.72 12.24 -19.55
C ILE A 907 -31.88 11.44 -18.92
N SER A 908 -32.49 10.53 -19.69
CA SER A 908 -33.55 9.64 -19.19
C SER A 908 -33.01 8.61 -18.20
N ARG A 909 -31.84 8.03 -18.47
CA ARG A 909 -31.15 7.13 -17.54
C ARG A 909 -30.84 7.85 -16.24
N GLU A 910 -30.22 9.03 -16.32
CA GLU A 910 -29.90 9.84 -15.14
C GLU A 910 -31.12 10.15 -14.25
N GLY A 911 -32.27 10.50 -14.83
CA GLY A 911 -33.44 10.92 -14.06
C GLY A 911 -34.43 9.81 -13.67
N TRP A 912 -34.39 8.65 -14.32
CA TRP A 912 -35.41 7.59 -14.22
C TRP A 912 -34.75 6.20 -14.23
N ASN A 913 -33.83 5.99 -13.28
CA ASN A 913 -33.17 4.70 -13.04
C ASN A 913 -34.17 3.59 -12.67
N ASP A 914 -35.18 3.90 -11.85
CA ASP A 914 -36.23 2.97 -11.42
C ASP A 914 -37.34 2.73 -12.48
N GLY A 915 -37.18 3.30 -13.68
CA GLY A 915 -38.17 3.28 -14.75
C GLY A 915 -39.18 4.44 -14.72
N ALA A 916 -40.04 4.50 -15.72
CA ALA A 916 -41.12 5.50 -15.84
C ALA A 916 -42.31 4.89 -16.60
N ASN A 917 -43.51 4.93 -15.99
CA ASN A 917 -44.72 4.38 -16.61
C ASN A 917 -45.21 5.20 -17.83
N HIS A 918 -44.69 6.41 -18.02
CA HIS A 918 -45.02 7.32 -19.10
C HIS A 918 -43.75 7.86 -19.77
N VAL A 919 -43.85 8.16 -21.07
CA VAL A 919 -42.82 8.87 -21.83
C VAL A 919 -43.49 10.00 -22.62
N VAL A 920 -42.85 11.17 -22.66
CA VAL A 920 -43.23 12.26 -23.55
C VAL A 920 -42.30 12.25 -24.76
N LEU A 921 -42.86 12.01 -25.95
CA LEU A 921 -42.10 11.86 -27.19
C LEU A 921 -42.21 13.11 -28.06
N ALA A 922 -41.06 13.70 -28.41
CA ALA A 922 -40.98 14.86 -29.28
C ALA A 922 -40.04 14.65 -30.47
N ARG A 923 -40.15 15.49 -31.51
CA ARG A 923 -39.31 15.39 -32.71
C ARG A 923 -37.91 15.98 -32.48
N SER A 924 -36.91 15.38 -33.11
CA SER A 924 -35.49 15.71 -32.91
C SER A 924 -34.97 16.92 -33.72
N ASP A 925 -35.73 17.48 -34.65
CA ASP A 925 -35.27 18.48 -35.63
C ASP A 925 -35.99 19.86 -35.57
N SER A 926 -37.18 19.97 -34.98
CA SER A 926 -37.92 21.24 -34.80
C SER A 926 -38.64 21.26 -33.46
N PHE A 927 -38.09 22.04 -32.52
CA PHE A 927 -38.27 21.86 -31.07
C PHE A 927 -39.45 22.58 -30.41
N SER A 928 -40.32 23.23 -31.17
CA SER A 928 -41.36 24.09 -30.60
C SER A 928 -42.29 23.35 -29.64
N ASP A 929 -42.62 22.10 -29.96
CA ASP A 929 -43.63 21.35 -29.23
C ASP A 929 -43.01 20.66 -27.99
N ALA A 930 -41.70 20.38 -28.02
CA ALA A 930 -40.94 19.84 -26.89
C ALA A 930 -40.81 20.83 -25.72
N LEU A 931 -40.69 22.13 -26.01
CA LEU A 931 -40.49 23.19 -25.00
C LEU A 931 -41.70 23.39 -24.09
N ALA A 932 -42.91 23.28 -24.65
CA ALA A 932 -44.13 23.32 -23.85
C ALA A 932 -44.38 21.99 -23.12
N GLY A 933 -43.67 20.93 -23.52
CA GLY A 933 -43.81 19.58 -22.98
C GLY A 933 -43.18 19.36 -21.62
N SER A 934 -42.22 20.17 -21.18
CA SER A 934 -41.52 19.93 -19.90
C SER A 934 -42.43 19.97 -18.68
N PRO A 935 -43.37 20.93 -18.53
CA PRO A 935 -44.35 20.87 -17.45
C PRO A 935 -45.23 19.63 -17.51
N LEU A 936 -45.60 19.18 -18.71
CA LEU A 936 -46.38 17.96 -18.87
C LEU A 936 -45.60 16.71 -18.47
N ALA A 937 -44.34 16.61 -18.91
CA ALA A 937 -43.44 15.51 -18.57
C ALA A 937 -43.22 15.42 -17.06
N HIS A 938 -43.03 16.56 -16.38
CA HIS A 938 -42.90 16.61 -14.93
C HIS A 938 -44.18 16.17 -14.19
N GLN A 939 -45.37 16.56 -14.66
CA GLN A 939 -46.64 16.10 -14.06
C GLN A 939 -46.83 14.58 -14.17
N TYR A 940 -46.27 13.95 -15.21
CA TYR A 940 -46.29 12.49 -15.36
C TYR A 940 -45.14 11.77 -14.64
N ASP A 941 -44.20 12.49 -14.04
CA ASP A 941 -42.88 11.96 -13.65
C ASP A 941 -42.24 11.14 -14.78
N ALA A 942 -42.16 11.73 -15.97
CA ALA A 942 -41.75 11.07 -17.20
C ALA A 942 -40.58 11.79 -17.89
N PRO A 943 -39.66 11.07 -18.56
CA PRO A 943 -38.65 11.68 -19.40
C PRO A 943 -39.24 12.24 -20.71
N VAL A 944 -38.56 13.24 -21.27
CA VAL A 944 -38.79 13.70 -22.64
C VAL A 944 -37.77 13.04 -23.57
N LEU A 945 -38.24 12.14 -24.42
CA LEU A 945 -37.41 11.47 -25.43
C LEU A 945 -37.58 12.10 -26.80
N LEU A 946 -36.55 11.97 -27.65
CA LEU A 946 -36.51 12.55 -28.99
C LEU A 946 -36.51 11.46 -30.07
N THR A 947 -37.29 11.66 -31.12
CA THR A 947 -37.33 10.73 -32.27
C THR A 947 -37.26 11.45 -33.61
N ASN A 948 -36.99 10.70 -34.69
CA ASN A 948 -37.06 11.25 -36.04
C ASN A 948 -38.53 11.46 -36.46
N PRO A 949 -38.84 12.48 -37.28
CA PRO A 949 -40.23 12.79 -37.65
C PRO A 949 -41.00 11.64 -38.33
N ASN A 950 -40.31 10.76 -39.06
CA ASN A 950 -40.94 9.76 -39.92
C ASN A 950 -40.63 8.30 -39.54
N GLN A 951 -39.83 8.06 -38.50
CA GLN A 951 -39.44 6.72 -38.07
C GLN A 951 -39.00 6.77 -36.60
N LEU A 952 -39.41 5.79 -35.79
CA LEU A 952 -38.92 5.69 -34.43
C LEU A 952 -37.42 5.36 -34.42
N HIS A 953 -36.63 6.10 -33.64
CA HIS A 953 -35.21 5.80 -33.50
C HIS A 953 -35.02 4.57 -32.60
N GLU A 954 -34.06 3.71 -32.96
CA GLU A 954 -33.78 2.44 -32.25
C GLU A 954 -33.46 2.70 -30.76
N GLU A 955 -32.50 3.59 -30.47
CA GLU A 955 -32.17 3.94 -29.08
C GLU A 955 -33.35 4.51 -28.27
N THR A 956 -34.27 5.24 -28.92
CA THR A 956 -35.47 5.73 -28.24
C THR A 956 -36.41 4.60 -27.91
N PHE A 957 -36.53 3.61 -28.80
CA PHE A 957 -37.35 2.43 -28.57
C PHE A 957 -36.77 1.58 -27.43
N ASP A 958 -35.47 1.31 -27.46
CA ASP A 958 -34.78 0.55 -26.41
C ASP A 958 -34.91 1.24 -25.04
N GLU A 959 -34.82 2.57 -25.00
CA GLU A 959 -34.99 3.33 -23.76
C GLU A 959 -36.44 3.31 -23.27
N ILE A 960 -37.44 3.39 -24.15
CA ILE A 960 -38.86 3.19 -23.77
C ILE A 960 -39.06 1.81 -23.14
N GLU A 961 -38.40 0.78 -23.67
CA GLU A 961 -38.45 -0.59 -23.15
C GLU A 961 -37.76 -0.70 -21.78
N ARG A 962 -36.58 -0.11 -21.61
CA ARG A 962 -35.85 -0.04 -20.33
C ARG A 962 -36.69 0.63 -19.23
N LEU A 963 -37.35 1.73 -19.58
CA LEU A 963 -38.20 2.48 -18.64
C LEU A 963 -39.43 1.68 -18.19
N GLY A 964 -39.83 0.64 -18.93
CA GLY A 964 -41.07 -0.10 -18.67
C GLY A 964 -42.32 0.76 -18.91
N ALA A 965 -42.26 1.71 -19.85
CA ALA A 965 -43.36 2.64 -20.08
C ALA A 965 -44.58 1.97 -20.72
N ASP A 966 -45.77 2.24 -20.19
CA ASP A 966 -47.04 1.74 -20.75
C ASP A 966 -47.67 2.72 -21.73
N THR A 967 -47.41 4.02 -21.54
CA THR A 967 -48.08 5.10 -22.26
C THR A 967 -47.08 6.10 -22.83
N ILE A 968 -47.21 6.41 -24.12
CA ILE A 968 -46.33 7.33 -24.85
C ILE A 968 -47.16 8.52 -25.32
N THR A 969 -46.88 9.70 -24.78
CA THR A 969 -47.53 10.95 -25.19
C THR A 969 -46.74 11.59 -26.32
N ILE A 970 -47.27 11.60 -27.53
CA ILE A 970 -46.65 12.18 -28.72
C ILE A 970 -47.02 13.67 -28.83
N LEU A 971 -46.01 14.54 -28.82
CA LEU A 971 -46.20 15.99 -28.96
C LEU A 971 -46.13 16.45 -30.41
N GLY A 972 -47.15 17.18 -30.84
CA GLY A 972 -47.26 17.76 -32.17
C GLY A 972 -48.09 16.92 -33.15
N GLY A 973 -48.57 17.60 -34.20
CA GLY A 973 -49.44 16.97 -35.21
C GLY A 973 -48.72 15.94 -36.10
N GLU A 974 -49.46 15.37 -37.05
CA GLU A 974 -48.95 14.35 -37.99
C GLU A 974 -47.77 14.83 -38.86
N ASN A 975 -47.61 16.14 -39.04
CA ASN A 975 -46.45 16.73 -39.73
C ASN A 975 -45.22 16.89 -38.82
N ALA A 976 -45.42 16.82 -37.51
CA ALA A 976 -44.37 16.88 -36.50
C ALA A 976 -43.75 15.50 -36.27
N ILE A 977 -44.61 14.55 -35.92
CA ILE A 977 -44.30 13.13 -35.81
C ILE A 977 -45.36 12.39 -36.61
N SER A 978 -44.93 11.68 -37.65
CA SER A 978 -45.81 11.02 -38.59
C SER A 978 -46.66 9.94 -37.93
N PRO A 979 -47.82 9.60 -38.51
CA PRO A 979 -48.61 8.44 -38.07
C PRO A 979 -47.85 7.12 -38.13
N ALA A 980 -46.75 7.02 -38.90
CA ALA A 980 -45.94 5.81 -38.96
C ALA A 980 -45.24 5.52 -37.63
N VAL A 981 -44.67 6.55 -36.98
CA VAL A 981 -44.03 6.42 -35.66
C VAL A 981 -45.04 6.02 -34.59
N GLU A 982 -46.23 6.62 -34.63
CA GLU A 982 -47.33 6.28 -33.73
C GLU A 982 -47.80 4.83 -33.94
N GLN A 983 -47.88 4.39 -35.19
CA GLN A 983 -48.20 3.00 -35.52
C GLN A 983 -47.11 2.03 -35.07
N GLU A 984 -45.83 2.38 -35.21
CA GLU A 984 -44.69 1.58 -34.72
C GLU A 984 -44.78 1.35 -33.19
N LEU A 985 -45.12 2.39 -32.42
CA LEU A 985 -45.33 2.29 -30.98
C LEU A 985 -46.56 1.45 -30.62
N ALA A 986 -47.68 1.65 -31.34
CA ALA A 986 -48.91 0.88 -31.11
C ALA A 986 -48.74 -0.60 -31.46
N ASP A 987 -48.01 -0.92 -32.54
CA ASP A 987 -47.70 -2.29 -32.97
C ASP A 987 -46.77 -3.00 -31.96
N ALA A 988 -45.92 -2.24 -31.26
CA ALA A 988 -45.11 -2.72 -30.15
C ALA A 988 -45.90 -2.89 -28.83
N GLY A 989 -47.17 -2.48 -28.79
CA GLY A 989 -48.08 -2.71 -27.66
C GLY A 989 -48.23 -1.53 -26.69
N TYR A 990 -47.65 -0.37 -27.00
CA TYR A 990 -47.76 0.82 -26.15
C TYR A 990 -49.07 1.58 -26.37
N ASN A 991 -49.59 2.23 -25.32
CA ASN A 991 -50.72 3.14 -25.45
C ASN A 991 -50.21 4.50 -25.95
N THR A 992 -50.61 4.92 -27.15
CA THR A 992 -50.22 6.23 -27.69
C THR A 992 -51.29 7.27 -27.46
N ASP A 993 -50.91 8.42 -26.91
CA ASP A 993 -51.76 9.62 -26.79
C ASP A 993 -51.11 10.78 -27.53
N ARG A 994 -51.83 11.47 -28.41
CA ARG A 994 -51.26 12.56 -29.22
C ARG A 994 -51.87 13.90 -28.83
N ILE A 995 -51.00 14.86 -28.52
CA ILE A 995 -51.39 16.24 -28.21
C ILE A 995 -50.93 17.16 -29.34
N ALA A 996 -51.87 17.76 -30.07
CA ALA A 996 -51.58 18.55 -31.26
C ALA A 996 -52.65 19.62 -31.55
N GLY A 997 -52.21 20.85 -31.79
CA GLY A 997 -53.04 21.93 -32.33
C GLY A 997 -52.80 22.15 -33.83
N GLU A 998 -53.49 23.13 -34.43
CA GLU A 998 -53.34 23.44 -35.87
C GLU A 998 -51.91 23.89 -36.24
N ASN A 999 -51.20 24.48 -35.29
CA ASN A 999 -49.81 24.86 -35.38
C ASN A 999 -49.15 24.81 -33.98
N ARG A 1000 -47.86 25.17 -33.88
CA ARG A 1000 -47.11 25.14 -32.61
C ARG A 1000 -47.69 25.99 -31.48
N PHE A 1001 -48.34 27.10 -31.81
CA PHE A 1001 -48.92 28.00 -30.82
C PHE A 1001 -50.18 27.36 -30.22
N ASP A 1002 -51.04 26.80 -31.08
CA ASP A 1002 -52.22 26.07 -30.64
C ASP A 1002 -51.83 24.76 -29.92
N THR A 1003 -50.77 24.08 -30.37
CA THR A 1003 -50.22 22.90 -29.67
C THR A 1003 -49.77 23.24 -28.25
N SER A 1004 -49.17 24.42 -28.03
CA SER A 1004 -48.81 24.85 -26.67
C SER A 1004 -50.03 25.09 -25.78
N VAL A 1005 -51.18 25.47 -26.35
CA VAL A 1005 -52.45 25.58 -25.62
C VAL A 1005 -52.98 24.20 -25.25
N GLU A 1006 -53.00 23.24 -26.18
CA GLU A 1006 -53.43 21.86 -25.91
C GLU A 1006 -52.57 21.16 -24.84
N ILE A 1007 -51.25 21.39 -24.88
CA ILE A 1007 -50.34 20.90 -23.83
C ILE A 1007 -50.67 21.59 -22.50
N ALA A 1008 -50.91 22.90 -22.51
CA ALA A 1008 -51.25 23.64 -21.32
C ALA A 1008 -52.57 23.18 -20.68
N GLU A 1009 -53.60 22.90 -21.47
CA GLU A 1009 -54.85 22.32 -21.01
C GLU A 1009 -54.60 20.97 -20.32
N ARG A 1010 -53.77 20.11 -20.93
CA ARG A 1010 -53.43 18.82 -20.32
C ARG A 1010 -52.68 18.98 -19.01
N VAL A 1011 -51.73 19.92 -18.92
CA VAL A 1011 -51.02 20.22 -17.67
C VAL A 1011 -52.00 20.64 -16.58
N MET A 1012 -52.98 21.47 -16.92
CA MET A 1012 -54.03 21.91 -15.98
C MET A 1012 -54.95 20.77 -15.55
N ASP A 1013 -55.35 19.88 -16.46
CA ASP A 1013 -56.18 18.71 -16.17
C ASP A 1013 -55.53 17.71 -15.20
N LEU A 1014 -54.19 17.66 -15.20
CA LEU A 1014 -53.39 16.83 -14.28
C LEU A 1014 -53.17 17.50 -12.91
N GLY A 1015 -53.76 18.67 -12.67
CA GLY A 1015 -53.64 19.40 -11.42
C GLY A 1015 -52.61 20.54 -11.44
N GLY A 1016 -52.23 21.02 -12.63
CA GLY A 1016 -51.32 22.15 -12.82
C GLY A 1016 -51.83 23.50 -12.27
N SER A 1017 -50.88 24.43 -12.16
CA SER A 1017 -50.94 25.82 -11.67
C SER A 1017 -51.39 26.02 -10.22
N GLU A 1018 -50.49 25.71 -9.29
CA GLU A 1018 -50.64 26.03 -7.85
C GLU A 1018 -50.86 27.54 -7.61
N PHE A 1019 -50.34 28.39 -8.51
CA PHE A 1019 -50.31 29.85 -8.38
C PHE A 1019 -51.24 30.62 -9.33
N ASP A 1020 -52.07 29.92 -10.13
CA ASP A 1020 -52.95 30.52 -11.13
C ASP A 1020 -52.19 31.49 -12.07
N GLN A 1021 -51.06 30.99 -12.57
CA GLN A 1021 -50.10 31.67 -13.43
C GLN A 1021 -49.84 30.86 -14.71
N VAL A 1022 -49.66 31.57 -15.83
CA VAL A 1022 -49.18 31.04 -17.11
C VAL A 1022 -47.91 31.75 -17.58
N VAL A 1023 -47.00 31.00 -18.20
CA VAL A 1023 -45.77 31.52 -18.80
C VAL A 1023 -45.98 31.75 -20.28
N VAL A 1024 -45.59 32.91 -20.80
CA VAL A 1024 -45.65 33.24 -22.23
C VAL A 1024 -44.24 33.54 -22.74
N ALA A 1025 -43.79 32.75 -23.71
CA ALA A 1025 -42.46 32.86 -24.29
C ALA A 1025 -42.50 32.81 -25.83
N ASN A 1026 -41.40 33.17 -26.49
CA ASN A 1026 -41.34 33.17 -27.94
C ASN A 1026 -41.28 31.75 -28.54
N GLY A 1027 -42.18 31.44 -29.48
CA GLY A 1027 -42.28 30.14 -30.17
C GLY A 1027 -41.49 30.02 -31.49
N GLN A 1028 -40.59 30.97 -31.77
CA GLN A 1028 -39.74 30.99 -32.98
C GLN A 1028 -38.24 31.04 -32.64
N ASN A 1029 -37.87 31.55 -31.46
CA ASN A 1029 -36.53 31.58 -30.88
C ASN A 1029 -36.66 31.25 -29.38
N PHE A 1030 -36.02 30.16 -28.95
CA PHE A 1030 -36.43 29.45 -27.74
C PHE A 1030 -35.54 29.52 -26.49
N PRO A 1031 -34.41 30.26 -26.43
CA PRO A 1031 -33.57 30.22 -25.23
C PRO A 1031 -34.31 30.70 -23.98
N ASP A 1032 -35.21 31.67 -24.14
CA ASP A 1032 -36.01 32.23 -23.03
C ASP A 1032 -37.11 31.26 -22.56
N ALA A 1033 -37.64 30.43 -23.47
CA ALA A 1033 -38.60 29.37 -23.12
C ALA A 1033 -37.90 28.22 -22.39
N LEU A 1034 -36.68 27.89 -22.81
CA LEU A 1034 -35.86 26.84 -22.21
C LEU A 1034 -35.44 27.19 -20.77
N SER A 1035 -35.01 28.44 -20.52
CA SER A 1035 -34.54 28.84 -19.20
C SER A 1035 -35.64 28.84 -18.12
N VAL A 1036 -36.89 29.09 -18.50
CA VAL A 1036 -38.05 29.05 -17.59
C VAL A 1036 -38.69 27.66 -17.49
N ALA A 1037 -38.38 26.73 -18.40
CA ALA A 1037 -39.04 25.43 -18.46
C ALA A 1037 -38.95 24.62 -17.15
N PRO A 1038 -37.78 24.54 -16.46
CA PRO A 1038 -37.71 23.83 -15.18
C PRO A 1038 -38.60 24.45 -14.10
N TYR A 1039 -38.64 25.78 -14.02
CA TYR A 1039 -39.51 26.50 -13.09
C TYR A 1039 -40.99 26.26 -13.39
N ALA A 1040 -41.36 26.40 -14.67
CA ALA A 1040 -42.73 26.19 -15.12
C ALA A 1040 -43.19 24.76 -14.79
N ALA A 1041 -42.31 23.78 -14.99
CA ALA A 1041 -42.57 22.38 -14.65
C ALA A 1041 -42.76 22.15 -13.15
N LEU A 1042 -41.82 22.62 -12.32
CA LEU A 1042 -41.88 22.52 -10.86
C LEU A 1042 -43.16 23.09 -10.23
N ASN A 1043 -43.67 24.19 -10.79
CA ASN A 1043 -44.85 24.89 -10.25
C ASN A 1043 -46.15 24.50 -10.98
N GLY A 1044 -46.09 23.55 -11.91
CA GLY A 1044 -47.21 23.17 -12.78
C GLY A 1044 -47.73 24.32 -13.64
N SER A 1045 -46.95 25.37 -13.86
CA SER A 1045 -47.32 26.52 -14.69
C SER A 1045 -47.18 26.14 -16.16
N PRO A 1046 -48.24 26.22 -16.98
CA PRO A 1046 -48.12 25.92 -18.40
C PRO A 1046 -47.29 26.97 -19.14
N ILE A 1047 -46.63 26.53 -20.23
CA ILE A 1047 -45.87 27.40 -21.13
C ILE A 1047 -46.63 27.56 -22.45
N LEU A 1048 -47.08 28.78 -22.71
CA LEU A 1048 -47.69 29.18 -23.96
C LEU A 1048 -46.67 29.87 -24.88
N LEU A 1049 -46.74 29.55 -26.16
CA LEU A 1049 -45.85 30.12 -27.17
C LEU A 1049 -46.52 31.26 -27.94
N THR A 1050 -45.77 32.32 -28.23
CA THR A 1050 -46.21 33.46 -29.04
C THR A 1050 -45.20 33.84 -30.12
N ARG A 1051 -45.61 34.65 -31.11
CA ARG A 1051 -44.66 35.38 -31.97
C ARG A 1051 -44.19 36.65 -31.27
N THR A 1052 -43.09 37.23 -31.77
CA THR A 1052 -42.51 38.47 -31.23
C THR A 1052 -43.52 39.62 -31.20
N ASP A 1053 -44.22 39.87 -32.29
CA ASP A 1053 -45.06 41.04 -32.51
C ASP A 1053 -46.56 40.73 -32.56
N ARG A 1054 -46.94 39.46 -32.35
CA ARG A 1054 -48.33 39.01 -32.47
C ARG A 1054 -48.66 37.84 -31.55
N LEU A 1055 -49.64 38.05 -30.68
CA LEU A 1055 -50.33 37.00 -29.94
C LEU A 1055 -51.37 36.33 -30.85
N SER A 1056 -51.42 35.00 -30.90
CA SER A 1056 -52.50 34.29 -31.59
C SER A 1056 -53.79 34.34 -30.75
N ASP A 1057 -54.94 34.41 -31.42
CA ASP A 1057 -56.24 34.52 -30.75
C ASP A 1057 -56.44 33.42 -29.69
N GLY A 1058 -56.16 32.15 -30.04
CA GLY A 1058 -56.27 31.02 -29.09
C GLY A 1058 -55.34 31.11 -27.88
N VAL A 1059 -54.09 31.57 -28.08
CA VAL A 1059 -53.13 31.76 -26.97
C VAL A 1059 -53.57 32.91 -26.06
N GLY A 1060 -54.09 33.99 -26.63
CA GLY A 1060 -54.59 35.13 -25.86
C GLY A 1060 -55.88 34.82 -25.09
N GLU A 1061 -56.80 34.05 -25.69
CA GLU A 1061 -58.02 33.58 -25.04
C GLU A 1061 -57.67 32.68 -23.84
N TYR A 1062 -56.82 31.67 -24.03
CA TYR A 1062 -56.44 30.74 -22.97
C TYR A 1062 -55.59 31.40 -21.88
N ALA A 1063 -54.63 32.26 -22.24
CA ALA A 1063 -53.89 33.05 -21.25
C ALA A 1063 -54.82 33.92 -20.41
N GLY A 1064 -55.95 34.37 -20.96
CA GLY A 1064 -57.01 35.13 -20.30
C GLY A 1064 -57.71 34.39 -19.14
N GLU A 1065 -57.56 33.06 -19.06
CA GLU A 1065 -58.13 32.25 -17.97
C GLU A 1065 -57.33 32.36 -16.68
N PHE A 1066 -56.07 32.80 -16.75
CA PHE A 1066 -55.16 32.92 -15.62
C PHE A 1066 -55.18 34.33 -15.02
N ASN A 1067 -55.07 34.43 -13.70
CA ASN A 1067 -55.00 35.72 -13.01
C ASN A 1067 -53.65 36.43 -13.16
N ARG A 1068 -52.59 35.71 -13.58
CA ARG A 1068 -51.24 36.25 -13.77
C ARG A 1068 -50.60 35.68 -15.02
N THR A 1069 -49.94 36.54 -15.78
CA THR A 1069 -49.10 36.11 -16.90
C THR A 1069 -47.66 36.54 -16.68
N LEU A 1070 -46.72 35.61 -16.83
CA LEU A 1070 -45.30 35.91 -16.87
C LEU A 1070 -44.82 35.89 -18.32
N VAL A 1071 -44.35 37.04 -18.81
CA VAL A 1071 -43.66 37.11 -20.11
C VAL A 1071 -42.16 36.91 -19.91
N VAL A 1072 -41.57 35.89 -20.54
CA VAL A 1072 -40.13 35.63 -20.46
C VAL A 1072 -39.44 36.04 -21.75
N GLY A 1073 -38.35 36.80 -21.62
CA GLY A 1073 -37.59 37.37 -22.73
C GLY A 1073 -37.82 38.86 -22.92
N GLY A 1074 -36.81 39.53 -23.49
CA GLY A 1074 -36.84 40.98 -23.76
C GLY A 1074 -37.86 41.38 -24.85
N GLU A 1075 -37.96 42.68 -25.14
CA GLU A 1075 -38.90 43.19 -26.16
C GLU A 1075 -38.64 42.63 -27.57
N ALA A 1076 -37.38 42.25 -27.87
CA ALA A 1076 -37.03 41.59 -29.12
C ALA A 1076 -37.54 40.14 -29.22
N ALA A 1077 -37.79 39.49 -28.08
CA ALA A 1077 -38.35 38.15 -28.01
C ALA A 1077 -39.88 38.20 -27.93
N VAL A 1078 -40.44 39.00 -27.02
CA VAL A 1078 -41.89 39.22 -26.90
C VAL A 1078 -42.13 40.72 -26.72
N SER A 1079 -42.72 41.35 -27.73
CA SER A 1079 -42.86 42.81 -27.77
C SER A 1079 -43.77 43.34 -26.66
N SER A 1080 -43.63 44.61 -26.34
CA SER A 1080 -44.48 45.26 -25.34
C SER A 1080 -45.94 45.35 -25.79
N GLU A 1081 -46.22 45.33 -27.10
CA GLU A 1081 -47.57 45.20 -27.66
C GLU A 1081 -48.19 43.83 -27.38
N VAL A 1082 -47.41 42.75 -27.48
CA VAL A 1082 -47.89 41.40 -27.12
C VAL A 1082 -48.11 41.32 -25.60
N LYS A 1083 -47.16 41.80 -24.80
CA LYS A 1083 -47.27 41.84 -23.34
C LYS A 1083 -48.55 42.56 -22.88
N ALA A 1084 -48.88 43.70 -23.49
CA ALA A 1084 -50.05 44.49 -23.12
C ALA A 1084 -51.42 43.81 -23.38
N GLN A 1085 -51.44 42.72 -24.15
CA GLN A 1085 -52.65 41.95 -24.44
C GLN A 1085 -52.93 40.85 -23.40
N LEU A 1086 -51.97 40.54 -22.52
CA LEU A 1086 -52.04 39.46 -21.54
C LEU A 1086 -52.59 39.95 -20.19
N PRO A 1087 -53.27 39.10 -19.40
CA PRO A 1087 -53.81 39.49 -18.09
C PRO A 1087 -52.68 39.66 -17.05
N ALA A 1088 -52.73 40.80 -16.33
CA ALA A 1088 -51.77 41.17 -15.29
C ALA A 1088 -50.30 40.81 -15.62
N PRO A 1089 -49.74 41.34 -16.72
CA PRO A 1089 -48.52 40.78 -17.29
C PRO A 1089 -47.26 41.30 -16.58
N GLU A 1090 -46.50 40.38 -16.01
CA GLU A 1090 -45.15 40.62 -15.50
C GLU A 1090 -44.11 40.23 -16.57
N ARG A 1091 -42.86 40.70 -16.43
CA ARG A 1091 -41.79 40.33 -17.37
C ARG A 1091 -40.52 39.99 -16.62
N ALA A 1092 -39.93 38.84 -16.93
CA ALA A 1092 -38.57 38.46 -16.57
C ALA A 1092 -37.71 38.49 -17.84
N ALA A 1093 -36.73 39.40 -17.90
CA ALA A 1093 -35.91 39.62 -19.09
C ALA A 1093 -34.61 40.34 -18.77
N GLY A 1094 -33.52 39.91 -19.40
CA GLY A 1094 -32.24 40.62 -19.45
C GLY A 1094 -31.96 41.27 -20.81
N GLU A 1095 -30.78 41.87 -20.99
CA GLU A 1095 -30.37 42.49 -22.27
C GLU A 1095 -30.19 41.44 -23.38
N ASN A 1096 -29.86 40.21 -22.99
CA ASN A 1096 -29.65 39.08 -23.89
C ASN A 1096 -30.22 37.77 -23.28
N ARG A 1097 -30.06 36.66 -24.01
CA ARG A 1097 -30.61 35.35 -23.61
C ARG A 1097 -29.97 34.76 -22.34
N TYR A 1098 -28.69 35.03 -22.12
CA TYR A 1098 -27.94 34.54 -20.96
C TYR A 1098 -28.38 35.29 -19.70
N GLU A 1099 -28.45 36.63 -19.80
CA GLU A 1099 -29.01 37.46 -18.73
C GLU A 1099 -30.49 37.17 -18.47
N THR A 1100 -31.28 36.86 -19.49
CA THR A 1100 -32.68 36.44 -19.29
C THR A 1100 -32.75 35.15 -18.48
N ALA A 1101 -31.86 34.18 -18.72
CA ALA A 1101 -31.80 32.97 -17.91
C ALA A 1101 -31.44 33.27 -16.44
N VAL A 1102 -30.47 34.16 -16.21
CA VAL A 1102 -30.10 34.64 -14.85
C VAL A 1102 -31.27 35.33 -14.16
N GLU A 1103 -31.98 36.22 -14.86
CA GLU A 1103 -33.15 36.92 -14.35
C GLU A 1103 -34.30 35.97 -14.01
N VAL A 1104 -34.49 34.88 -14.77
CA VAL A 1104 -35.48 33.84 -14.41
C VAL A 1104 -35.12 33.20 -13.08
N VAL A 1105 -33.86 32.79 -12.88
CA VAL A 1105 -33.41 32.20 -11.60
C VAL A 1105 -33.62 33.18 -10.44
N ASN A 1106 -33.26 34.45 -10.63
CA ASN A 1106 -33.40 35.48 -9.60
C ASN A 1106 -34.84 35.84 -9.28
N TYR A 1107 -35.67 36.04 -10.32
CA TYR A 1107 -37.08 36.40 -10.16
C TYR A 1107 -37.85 35.33 -9.37
N PHE A 1108 -37.56 34.05 -9.63
CA PHE A 1108 -38.23 32.93 -8.95
C PHE A 1108 -37.53 32.44 -7.69
N ASN A 1109 -36.33 32.95 -7.40
CA ASN A 1109 -35.50 32.47 -6.31
C ASN A 1109 -35.32 30.94 -6.35
N ILE A 1110 -35.05 30.40 -7.54
CA ILE A 1110 -34.87 28.95 -7.74
C ILE A 1110 -33.65 28.50 -6.92
N PRO A 1111 -33.73 27.40 -6.15
CA PRO A 1111 -32.56 26.82 -5.50
C PRO A 1111 -31.47 26.52 -6.53
N SER A 1112 -30.25 26.94 -6.27
CA SER A 1112 -29.14 26.79 -7.23
C SER A 1112 -27.87 26.31 -6.53
N ALA A 1113 -27.98 25.37 -5.60
CA ALA A 1113 -26.83 24.58 -5.16
C ALA A 1113 -26.38 23.59 -6.27
N LYS A 1114 -27.31 23.25 -7.17
CA LYS A 1114 -27.14 22.45 -8.39
C LYS A 1114 -27.64 23.26 -9.59
N ALA A 1115 -26.99 23.16 -10.75
CA ALA A 1115 -27.41 23.82 -11.99
C ALA A 1115 -27.14 22.94 -13.22
N TYR A 1116 -28.06 22.98 -14.19
CA TYR A 1116 -27.92 22.31 -15.48
C TYR A 1116 -27.45 23.31 -16.53
N MET A 1117 -26.31 23.02 -17.16
CA MET A 1117 -25.67 23.90 -18.13
C MET A 1117 -26.08 23.50 -19.55
N ALA A 1118 -26.71 24.43 -20.27
CA ALA A 1118 -27.20 24.21 -21.62
C ALA A 1118 -26.65 25.26 -22.59
N THR A 1119 -26.37 24.87 -23.83
CA THR A 1119 -25.89 25.83 -24.83
C THR A 1119 -27.01 26.81 -25.20
N GLY A 1120 -26.70 28.10 -25.13
CA GLY A 1120 -27.57 29.18 -25.56
C GLY A 1120 -27.73 29.27 -27.08
N SER A 1121 -27.12 28.37 -27.86
CA SER A 1121 -26.98 28.49 -29.33
C SER A 1121 -27.70 27.38 -30.12
N ASN A 1122 -27.68 26.14 -29.62
CA ASN A 1122 -28.20 24.95 -30.29
C ASN A 1122 -28.85 23.99 -29.28
N PHE A 1123 -30.16 24.12 -29.08
CA PHE A 1123 -30.84 23.71 -27.84
C PHE A 1123 -31.32 22.25 -27.77
N ALA A 1124 -30.94 21.37 -28.70
CA ALA A 1124 -31.55 20.03 -28.80
C ALA A 1124 -31.39 19.19 -27.52
N ASP A 1125 -30.19 19.21 -26.93
CA ASP A 1125 -29.83 18.45 -25.73
C ASP A 1125 -30.45 19.02 -24.45
N ALA A 1126 -30.77 20.32 -24.46
CA ALA A 1126 -31.31 21.02 -23.29
C ALA A 1126 -32.81 20.78 -23.07
N LEU A 1127 -33.52 20.34 -24.12
CA LEU A 1127 -34.98 20.13 -24.08
C LEU A 1127 -35.34 18.96 -23.17
N SER A 1128 -34.69 17.82 -23.37
CA SER A 1128 -34.83 16.64 -22.51
C SER A 1128 -34.35 16.95 -21.09
N GLY A 1129 -33.26 17.71 -20.95
CA GLY A 1129 -32.70 18.07 -19.65
C GLY A 1129 -33.58 18.99 -18.79
N SER A 1130 -34.56 19.69 -19.38
CA SER A 1130 -35.47 20.56 -18.60
C SER A 1130 -36.42 19.80 -17.68
N ALA A 1131 -36.86 18.60 -18.07
CA ALA A 1131 -37.65 17.73 -17.20
C ALA A 1131 -36.79 17.17 -16.05
N LEU A 1132 -35.54 16.80 -16.33
CA LEU A 1132 -34.57 16.37 -15.34
C LEU A 1132 -34.23 17.49 -14.33
N ALA A 1133 -33.96 18.69 -14.83
CA ALA A 1133 -33.70 19.86 -13.99
C ALA A 1133 -34.89 20.18 -13.08
N ALA A 1134 -36.12 20.07 -13.60
CA ALA A 1134 -37.33 20.20 -12.79
C ALA A 1134 -37.44 19.10 -11.73
N LYS A 1135 -37.22 17.84 -12.09
CA LYS A 1135 -37.22 16.70 -11.15
C LYS A 1135 -36.24 16.92 -9.98
N ASN A 1136 -35.08 17.52 -10.27
CA ASN A 1136 -34.04 17.82 -9.30
C ASN A 1136 -34.14 19.21 -8.66
N SER A 1137 -35.24 19.94 -8.86
CA SER A 1137 -35.45 21.28 -8.29
C SER A 1137 -34.33 22.29 -8.60
N ALA A 1138 -33.74 22.20 -9.81
CA ALA A 1138 -32.58 22.96 -10.23
C ALA A 1138 -32.87 23.84 -11.47
N PRO A 1139 -32.18 24.98 -11.64
CA PRO A 1139 -32.29 25.81 -12.82
C PRO A 1139 -31.54 25.23 -14.02
N ILE A 1140 -31.96 25.64 -15.22
CA ILE A 1140 -31.11 25.59 -16.41
C ILE A 1140 -30.44 26.95 -16.59
N MET A 1141 -29.12 26.97 -16.61
CA MET A 1141 -28.30 28.13 -16.95
C MET A 1141 -27.78 28.00 -18.38
N LEU A 1142 -27.76 29.12 -19.11
CA LEU A 1142 -27.34 29.14 -20.51
C LEU A 1142 -25.89 29.59 -20.65
N VAL A 1143 -25.09 28.83 -21.41
CA VAL A 1143 -23.68 29.13 -21.70
C VAL A 1143 -23.43 29.26 -23.20
N ARG A 1144 -22.31 29.88 -23.59
CA ARG A 1144 -21.83 29.79 -24.98
C ARG A 1144 -21.13 28.45 -25.16
N THR A 1145 -20.90 28.04 -26.41
CA THR A 1145 -20.18 26.79 -26.68
C THR A 1145 -18.78 26.76 -26.08
N ASN A 1146 -18.08 27.90 -25.98
CA ASN A 1146 -16.69 27.95 -25.49
C ASN A 1146 -16.48 28.92 -24.31
N GLU A 1147 -17.55 29.40 -23.68
CA GLU A 1147 -17.45 30.43 -22.64
C GLU A 1147 -18.69 30.46 -21.74
N VAL A 1148 -18.50 30.52 -20.42
CA VAL A 1148 -19.51 30.90 -19.43
C VAL A 1148 -19.63 32.42 -19.45
N PRO A 1149 -20.81 33.01 -19.78
CA PRO A 1149 -20.99 34.45 -19.74
C PRO A 1149 -20.78 35.02 -18.33
N ASP A 1150 -20.18 36.22 -18.21
CA ASP A 1150 -19.89 36.88 -16.92
C ASP A 1150 -21.10 36.94 -15.97
N GLN A 1151 -22.30 37.18 -16.48
CA GLN A 1151 -23.52 37.28 -15.65
C GLN A 1151 -23.95 35.93 -15.08
N VAL A 1152 -23.58 34.83 -15.74
CA VAL A 1152 -23.80 33.47 -15.23
C VAL A 1152 -22.78 33.15 -14.14
N LEU A 1153 -21.50 33.52 -14.32
CA LEU A 1153 -20.48 33.41 -13.28
C LEU A 1153 -20.87 34.23 -12.03
N GLU A 1154 -21.31 35.48 -12.20
CA GLU A 1154 -21.79 36.31 -11.09
C GLU A 1154 -22.96 35.65 -10.33
N LEU A 1155 -23.87 34.98 -11.03
CA LEU A 1155 -24.97 34.25 -10.39
C LEU A 1155 -24.46 33.01 -9.65
N ILE A 1156 -23.55 32.26 -10.25
CA ILE A 1156 -22.92 31.07 -9.65
C ILE A 1156 -22.28 31.46 -8.31
N ASP A 1157 -21.46 32.51 -8.30
CA ASP A 1157 -20.80 33.04 -7.09
C ASP A 1157 -21.80 33.52 -6.05
N GLN A 1158 -22.78 34.34 -6.47
CA GLN A 1158 -23.80 34.89 -5.57
C GLN A 1158 -24.64 33.81 -4.88
N ARG A 1159 -24.80 32.67 -5.55
CA ARG A 1159 -25.63 31.57 -5.08
C ARG A 1159 -24.85 30.42 -4.45
N ASN A 1160 -23.52 30.48 -4.49
CA ASN A 1160 -22.64 29.38 -4.10
C ASN A 1160 -23.03 28.07 -4.81
N THR A 1161 -23.18 28.14 -6.13
CA THR A 1161 -23.54 26.96 -6.95
C THR A 1161 -22.30 26.10 -7.09
N LEU A 1162 -22.38 24.85 -6.63
CA LEU A 1162 -21.23 23.94 -6.65
C LEU A 1162 -21.43 22.73 -7.55
N ASN A 1163 -22.66 22.31 -7.85
CA ASN A 1163 -22.89 21.10 -8.66
C ASN A 1163 -23.40 21.47 -10.05
N PHE A 1164 -22.64 21.16 -11.08
CA PHE A 1164 -22.96 21.50 -12.47
C PHE A 1164 -23.16 20.25 -13.33
N TYR A 1165 -24.19 20.28 -14.18
CA TYR A 1165 -24.50 19.20 -15.11
C TYR A 1165 -24.51 19.75 -16.54
N ILE A 1166 -23.47 19.48 -17.31
CA ILE A 1166 -23.40 19.88 -18.72
C ILE A 1166 -24.28 18.95 -19.56
N LEU A 1167 -25.23 19.53 -20.27
CA LEU A 1167 -26.13 18.83 -21.17
C LEU A 1167 -25.61 18.89 -22.61
N GLY A 1168 -25.18 17.75 -23.13
CA GLY A 1168 -24.66 17.59 -24.49
C GLY A 1168 -23.14 17.44 -24.56
N GLY A 1169 -22.66 16.94 -25.71
CA GLY A 1169 -21.25 16.62 -25.92
C GLY A 1169 -20.34 17.86 -26.05
N PRO A 1170 -19.01 17.64 -26.16
CA PRO A 1170 -18.02 18.72 -26.27
C PRO A 1170 -18.25 19.72 -27.42
N ASP A 1171 -18.93 19.30 -28.49
CA ASP A 1171 -19.30 20.18 -29.62
C ASP A 1171 -20.41 21.18 -29.26
N ALA A 1172 -21.28 20.84 -28.29
CA ALA A 1172 -22.37 21.69 -27.82
C ALA A 1172 -21.87 22.70 -26.77
N ILE A 1173 -21.14 22.17 -25.78
CA ILE A 1173 -20.49 22.90 -24.69
C ILE A 1173 -19.08 22.30 -24.53
N SER A 1174 -18.06 23.09 -24.82
CA SER A 1174 -16.68 22.62 -24.88
C SER A 1174 -16.07 22.37 -23.52
N GLU A 1175 -14.90 21.73 -23.54
CA GLU A 1175 -14.12 21.49 -22.33
C GLU A 1175 -13.67 22.79 -21.66
N THR A 1176 -13.47 23.87 -22.43
CA THR A 1176 -13.18 25.19 -21.86
C THR A 1176 -14.27 25.67 -20.91
N VAL A 1177 -15.54 25.39 -21.23
CA VAL A 1177 -16.66 25.75 -20.33
C VAL A 1177 -16.65 24.87 -19.08
N ARG A 1178 -16.36 23.57 -19.20
CA ARG A 1178 -16.22 22.68 -18.04
C ARG A 1178 -15.13 23.21 -17.10
N GLN A 1179 -13.97 23.57 -17.63
CA GLN A 1179 -12.88 24.14 -16.85
C GLN A 1179 -13.25 25.48 -16.18
N GLN A 1180 -14.00 26.35 -16.85
CA GLN A 1180 -14.50 27.60 -16.26
C GLN A 1180 -15.53 27.41 -15.14
N LEU A 1181 -16.19 26.25 -15.04
CA LEU A 1181 -17.13 25.94 -13.97
C LEU A 1181 -16.44 25.25 -12.78
N LEU A 1182 -15.27 24.63 -13.02
CA LEU A 1182 -14.43 24.03 -11.99
C LEU A 1182 -13.55 25.07 -11.27
N GLN A 1183 -13.28 26.20 -11.93
CA GLN A 1183 -12.60 27.38 -11.38
C GLN A 1183 -13.59 28.28 -10.64
#